data_AF-A0A1M7SWT7-F1
#
_entry.id   AF-A0A1M7SWT7-F1
#
_cell.length_a   1.000
_cell.length_b   1.000
_cell.length_c   1.000
_cell.angle_alpha   90.00
_cell.angle_beta   90.00
_cell.angle_gamma   90.00
#
_symmetry.space_group_name_H-M   'P 1'
#
loop_
_entity.id
_entity.type
_entity.pdbx_description
1 polymer ?
#
loop_
_entity_poly.entity_id
_entity_poly.type
_entity_poly.pdbx_seq_one_letter_code
_entity_poly.pdbx_strand_id
1 'polypeptide(L)'
;MDDLRAFSPRWTIPHGILRAPDGAGGFAPGATPEGSVHGAAIADGGVGLAKLADLPAGTLLGRAPGADGPPQALTAAQATAMLATPFVYPTLADLQAADHPETAPGTLVRVLERAEGAGGGAHWRVVDQAPAHPLWVTSNGGAVIWEIAEEVLTPQMAGAVGDGVTDDGWALQDMIDCLASRGGGEALFTRFHACAQRLDVTGHDIKLRGLGPMTSGVLFTAKDARFHCGASGWRFIVEDMLVSGEYVADYCFYHEGNNANPEIRGCRVEKAEKACVFYDWETTAWKIVNSNIALAGARDASGILTPGAHAVHARCIGEITGGSILASATGHLLFVEGSQYQEEVRVNVVGGRLNSGYEGLLKVVATPDPDPAPPGTTAIEGQVIPWRGMGHNRGVTVNLLGTYLENPGEVSFSGASGEPEASVHAIGEGARVNIEAPLKHLIRKAKCAYLAEDGAQIHVRSRGFMARAQLLGGSPRAAFARARRSGSDTPGRIVLGDLPTFWDENGLESMSEWLSLIECEGAPAGLAVSPERLRKVAVAMDGGSTAGMTVSAGTVSVDADPANRLTGAGSIRLEGGGQSAATSFRLDWTVPAHLEGHALMALAIARFGQTGADWGGALGAPTPRFRVEDPAGQQSGAGIFPWWAATLPAPVPAPGQGAQSGWWWFPVFFKVQTAGTVRLVFNLDTQSQALDDVAWVDSVSVFEIEGRLPDLL
;
A
#
# COMPACT_ATOMS: atom_id res chain seq x y z
N MET A 1 -29.62 28.03 14.55
CA MET A 1 -28.21 27.64 14.39
C MET A 1 -27.75 28.31 13.13
N ASP A 2 -27.47 29.59 13.29
CA ASP A 2 -27.09 30.53 12.25
C ASP A 2 -25.58 30.74 12.39
N ASP A 3 -24.79 30.07 11.56
CA ASP A 3 -23.46 30.54 11.15
C ASP A 3 -22.89 29.57 10.12
N LEU A 4 -22.87 29.97 8.85
CA LEU A 4 -21.98 29.51 7.78
C LEU A 4 -22.33 30.23 6.46
N ARG A 5 -22.15 31.55 6.45
CA ARG A 5 -22.06 32.35 5.22
C ARG A 5 -20.98 33.40 5.37
N ALA A 6 -19.72 33.02 5.25
CA ALA A 6 -18.62 33.95 5.00
C ALA A 6 -17.36 33.24 4.53
N PHE A 7 -17.25 32.93 3.24
CA PHE A 7 -15.96 32.88 2.55
C PHE A 7 -16.19 33.18 1.06
N SER A 8 -16.07 34.46 0.72
CA SER A 8 -15.87 34.92 -0.66
C SER A 8 -14.48 35.56 -0.70
N PRO A 9 -13.54 35.10 -1.54
CA PRO A 9 -12.24 35.74 -1.64
C PRO A 9 -12.42 37.05 -2.40
N ARG A 10 -12.48 38.17 -1.66
CA ARG A 10 -12.30 39.50 -2.23
C ARG A 10 -10.85 39.67 -2.64
N TRP A 11 -10.59 39.62 -3.95
CA TRP A 11 -9.35 40.12 -4.52
C TRP A 11 -9.27 41.63 -4.24
N THR A 12 -8.30 42.03 -3.42
CA THR A 12 -8.00 43.44 -3.17
C THR A 12 -6.81 43.80 -4.05
N ILE A 13 -7.04 44.59 -5.10
CA ILE A 13 -5.96 45.13 -5.93
C ILE A 13 -5.28 46.24 -5.11
N PRO A 14 -3.94 46.24 -4.94
CA PRO A 14 -3.27 47.31 -4.22
C PRO A 14 -3.41 48.60 -5.00
N HIS A 15 -3.83 49.68 -4.33
CA HIS A 15 -3.77 51.04 -4.87
C HIS A 15 -2.30 51.44 -5.07
N GLY A 16 -1.76 51.13 -6.25
CA GLY A 16 -0.55 51.72 -6.76
C GLY A 16 -0.80 53.17 -7.13
N ILE A 17 -0.22 54.09 -6.35
CA ILE A 17 -0.14 55.51 -6.67
C ILE A 17 0.74 55.65 -7.92
N LEU A 18 0.12 55.80 -9.09
CA LEU A 18 0.78 56.29 -10.29
C LEU A 18 0.99 57.80 -10.14
N ARG A 19 2.18 58.22 -9.70
CA ARG A 19 2.66 59.59 -9.91
C ARG A 19 3.03 59.73 -11.39
N ALA A 20 2.40 60.67 -12.08
CA ALA A 20 2.88 61.13 -13.38
C ALA A 20 4.26 61.82 -13.20
N PRO A 21 5.21 61.68 -14.14
CA PRO A 21 6.47 62.39 -14.08
C PRO A 21 6.24 63.88 -14.33
N ASP A 22 6.73 64.71 -13.41
CA ASP A 22 6.77 66.16 -13.55
C ASP A 22 7.72 66.52 -14.70
N GLY A 23 7.16 67.00 -15.82
CA GLY A 23 7.93 67.30 -17.03
C GLY A 23 7.27 68.36 -17.92
N ALA A 24 7.33 69.61 -17.46
CA ALA A 24 7.31 70.87 -18.21
C ALA A 24 6.49 70.93 -19.54
N GLY A 25 5.26 71.40 -19.43
CA GLY A 25 4.47 71.94 -20.54
C GLY A 25 3.22 72.63 -20.00
N GLY A 26 3.18 73.96 -20.03
CA GLY A 26 2.20 74.76 -19.31
C GLY A 26 0.75 74.49 -19.74
N PHE A 27 -0.11 74.19 -18.75
CA PHE A 27 -1.55 74.31 -18.90
C PHE A 27 -1.99 75.70 -18.43
N ALA A 28 -2.76 76.38 -19.29
CA ALA A 28 -3.38 77.67 -18.99
C ALA A 28 -4.37 77.53 -17.81
N PRO A 29 -4.49 78.55 -16.94
CA PRO A 29 -5.43 78.52 -15.81
C PRO A 29 -6.86 78.64 -16.34
N GLY A 30 -7.58 77.52 -16.39
CA GLY A 30 -9.00 77.50 -16.77
C GLY A 30 -9.56 76.18 -17.29
N ALA A 31 -8.72 75.19 -17.61
CA ALA A 31 -9.20 73.86 -18.00
C ALA A 31 -9.41 72.98 -16.77
N THR A 32 -10.67 72.76 -16.38
CA THR A 32 -11.02 71.62 -15.53
C THR A 32 -10.63 70.33 -16.26
N PRO A 33 -9.92 69.38 -15.62
CA PRO A 33 -9.65 68.09 -16.24
C PRO A 33 -10.99 67.42 -16.53
N GLU A 34 -11.30 67.22 -17.80
CA GLU A 34 -12.35 66.28 -18.18
C GLU A 34 -12.01 64.95 -17.54
N GLY A 35 -12.87 64.53 -16.61
CA GLY A 35 -12.68 63.36 -15.79
C GLY A 35 -12.51 62.13 -16.68
N SER A 36 -11.41 61.40 -16.49
CA SER A 36 -11.38 60.00 -16.85
C SER A 36 -12.42 59.28 -15.98
N VAL A 37 -13.60 59.06 -16.54
CA VAL A 37 -14.63 58.25 -15.91
C VAL A 37 -14.16 56.80 -15.95
N HIS A 38 -13.45 56.37 -14.91
CA HIS A 38 -13.26 54.96 -14.61
C HIS A 38 -14.57 54.40 -14.04
N GLY A 39 -15.54 54.17 -14.91
CA GLY A 39 -16.75 53.42 -14.56
C GLY A 39 -16.38 51.96 -14.33
N ALA A 40 -16.35 51.51 -13.08
CA ALA A 40 -16.14 50.10 -12.74
C ALA A 40 -17.28 49.18 -13.23
N ALA A 41 -18.41 49.77 -13.63
CA ALA A 41 -19.49 49.10 -14.32
C ALA A 41 -20.27 50.13 -15.16
N ILE A 42 -20.65 49.74 -16.38
CA ILE A 42 -21.60 50.48 -17.21
C ILE A 42 -22.97 49.89 -16.92
N ALA A 43 -23.93 50.71 -16.50
CA ALA A 43 -25.31 50.25 -16.28
C ALA A 43 -25.93 49.77 -17.60
N ASP A 44 -26.86 48.81 -17.55
CA ASP A 44 -27.63 48.40 -18.73
C ASP A 44 -28.31 49.61 -19.38
N GLY A 45 -28.12 49.77 -20.69
CA GLY A 45 -28.56 50.96 -21.44
C GLY A 45 -27.77 52.26 -21.17
N GLY A 46 -26.72 52.21 -20.34
CA GLY A 46 -25.89 53.35 -19.95
C GLY A 46 -25.07 53.95 -21.08
N VAL A 47 -24.83 53.18 -22.15
CA VAL A 47 -24.25 53.64 -23.43
C VAL A 47 -25.34 53.56 -24.51
N GLY A 48 -26.10 54.65 -24.65
CA GLY A 48 -27.01 54.80 -25.79
C GLY A 48 -26.27 55.20 -27.07
N LEU A 49 -26.89 54.98 -28.24
CA LEU A 49 -26.38 55.39 -29.55
C LEU A 49 -25.91 56.87 -29.60
N ALA A 50 -26.58 57.75 -28.85
CA ALA A 50 -26.19 59.15 -28.72
C ALA A 50 -24.84 59.36 -28.01
N LYS A 51 -24.46 58.51 -27.04
CA LYS A 51 -23.15 58.57 -26.38
C LYS A 51 -22.02 57.98 -27.25
N LEU A 52 -22.36 57.12 -28.20
CA LEU A 52 -21.41 56.64 -29.21
C LEU A 52 -21.21 57.65 -30.35
N ALA A 53 -22.14 58.59 -30.54
CA ALA A 53 -22.04 59.64 -31.55
C ALA A 53 -20.92 60.65 -31.27
N ASP A 54 -20.50 60.77 -30.00
CA ASP A 54 -19.42 61.67 -29.55
C ASP A 54 -18.03 61.01 -29.54
N LEU A 55 -17.84 59.77 -30.06
CA LEU A 55 -16.51 59.21 -30.30
C LEU A 55 -15.81 60.05 -31.38
N PRO A 56 -14.90 60.99 -31.04
CA PRO A 56 -14.35 61.92 -32.00
C PRO A 56 -13.33 61.13 -32.83
N ALA A 57 -13.62 60.99 -34.12
CA ALA A 57 -13.00 60.05 -35.07
C ALA A 57 -13.42 58.59 -34.85
N GLY A 58 -14.33 58.09 -35.71
CA GLY A 58 -15.00 56.78 -35.67
C GLY A 58 -14.08 55.56 -35.76
N THR A 59 -13.22 55.40 -34.77
CA THR A 59 -12.27 54.31 -34.60
C THR A 59 -12.39 53.80 -33.17
N LEU A 60 -12.95 52.59 -33.01
CA LEU A 60 -12.83 51.83 -31.78
C LEU A 60 -11.38 51.38 -31.64
N LEU A 61 -10.69 51.73 -30.55
CA LEU A 61 -9.36 51.17 -30.29
C LEU A 61 -9.51 49.85 -29.53
N GLY A 62 -8.84 48.80 -30.01
CA GLY A 62 -8.85 47.49 -29.38
C GLY A 62 -7.73 46.61 -29.93
N ARG A 63 -7.68 45.35 -29.50
CA ARG A 63 -6.77 44.37 -30.08
C ARG A 63 -7.56 43.41 -30.96
N ALA A 64 -7.13 43.25 -32.20
CA ALA A 64 -7.65 42.18 -33.03
C ALA A 64 -7.28 40.82 -32.39
N PRO A 65 -8.14 39.80 -32.48
CA PRO A 65 -7.81 38.46 -32.00
C PRO A 65 -6.45 37.99 -32.57
N GLY A 66 -5.54 37.54 -31.70
CA GLY A 66 -4.21 37.05 -32.09
C GLY A 66 -3.11 38.11 -32.31
N ALA A 67 -3.38 39.40 -32.06
CA ALA A 67 -2.37 40.46 -32.20
C ALA A 67 -1.66 40.77 -30.85
N ASP A 68 -0.34 40.58 -30.81
CA ASP A 68 0.52 41.08 -29.73
C ASP A 68 0.97 42.53 -30.04
N GLY A 69 0.64 43.50 -29.18
CA GLY A 69 1.02 44.92 -29.37
C GLY A 69 0.07 45.92 -28.71
N PRO A 70 0.36 47.23 -28.74
CA PRO A 70 -0.55 48.26 -28.22
C PRO A 70 -1.92 48.24 -28.94
N PRO A 71 -3.02 48.64 -28.28
CA PRO A 71 -4.34 48.73 -28.92
C PRO A 71 -4.29 49.54 -30.22
N GLN A 72 -4.89 49.01 -31.27
CA GLN A 72 -4.95 49.63 -32.60
C GLN A 72 -6.39 50.00 -32.94
N ALA A 73 -6.57 50.87 -33.94
CA ALA A 73 -7.89 51.13 -34.50
C ALA A 73 -8.47 49.83 -35.08
N LEU A 74 -9.55 49.37 -34.48
CA LEU A 74 -10.40 48.33 -35.01
C LEU A 74 -11.16 48.89 -36.21
N THR A 75 -11.08 48.19 -37.33
CA THR A 75 -12.01 48.42 -38.43
C THR A 75 -13.44 48.10 -37.97
N ALA A 76 -14.45 48.66 -38.66
CA ALA A 76 -15.85 48.32 -38.38
C ALA A 76 -16.11 46.80 -38.43
N ALA A 77 -15.39 46.07 -39.29
CA ALA A 77 -15.46 44.61 -39.37
C ALA A 77 -14.84 43.94 -38.13
N GLN A 78 -13.69 44.40 -37.65
CA GLN A 78 -13.06 43.86 -36.44
C GLN A 78 -13.90 44.15 -35.19
N ALA A 79 -14.43 45.38 -35.06
CA ALA A 79 -15.32 45.72 -33.96
C ALA A 79 -16.62 44.90 -33.99
N THR A 80 -17.24 44.75 -35.17
CA THR A 80 -18.42 43.89 -35.34
C THR A 80 -18.11 42.43 -35.05
N ALA A 81 -16.96 41.91 -35.46
CA ALA A 81 -16.55 40.53 -35.17
C ALA A 81 -16.29 40.30 -33.66
N MET A 82 -15.79 41.31 -32.95
CA MET A 82 -15.61 41.26 -31.50
C MET A 82 -16.93 41.43 -30.72
N LEU A 83 -17.89 42.16 -31.29
CA LEU A 83 -19.22 42.40 -30.72
C LEU A 83 -20.25 41.35 -31.14
N ALA A 84 -19.96 40.56 -32.17
CA ALA A 84 -20.75 39.41 -32.54
C ALA A 84 -20.64 38.41 -31.39
N THR A 85 -21.60 38.49 -30.47
CA THR A 85 -21.81 37.47 -29.45
C THR A 85 -21.80 36.12 -30.16
N PRO A 86 -21.00 35.15 -29.68
CA PRO A 86 -21.02 33.81 -30.26
C PRO A 86 -22.47 33.37 -30.36
N PHE A 87 -22.88 32.83 -31.52
CA PHE A 87 -24.25 32.38 -31.70
C PHE A 87 -24.60 31.43 -30.55
N VAL A 88 -25.68 31.76 -29.84
CA VAL A 88 -26.15 30.95 -28.71
C VAL A 88 -27.36 30.17 -29.18
N TYR A 89 -27.23 28.86 -29.18
CA TYR A 89 -28.31 27.93 -29.50
C TYR A 89 -28.85 27.34 -28.20
N PRO A 90 -30.19 27.28 -28.01
CA PRO A 90 -30.76 26.63 -26.83
C PRO A 90 -30.33 25.16 -26.73
N THR A 91 -30.47 24.42 -27.83
CA THR A 91 -30.11 23.00 -27.89
C THR A 91 -29.16 22.66 -29.05
N LEU A 92 -28.56 21.47 -29.01
CA LEU A 92 -27.79 20.95 -30.15
C LEU A 92 -28.68 20.76 -31.39
N ALA A 93 -29.94 20.38 -31.21
CA ALA A 93 -30.89 20.25 -32.31
C ALA A 93 -31.14 21.60 -33.00
N ASP A 94 -31.15 22.71 -32.25
CA ASP A 94 -31.24 24.06 -32.83
C ASP A 94 -29.99 24.43 -33.64
N LEU A 95 -28.79 24.03 -33.17
CA LEU A 95 -27.55 24.19 -33.94
C LEU A 95 -27.60 23.37 -35.24
N GLN A 96 -28.12 22.13 -35.18
CA GLN A 96 -28.29 21.28 -36.35
C GLN A 96 -29.35 21.79 -37.32
N ALA A 97 -30.41 22.42 -36.83
CA ALA A 97 -31.48 22.98 -37.66
C ALA A 97 -31.13 24.35 -38.25
N ALA A 98 -30.12 25.04 -37.71
CA ALA A 98 -29.72 26.35 -38.17
C ALA A 98 -29.04 26.31 -39.54
N ASP A 99 -29.42 27.27 -40.40
CA ASP A 99 -28.71 27.56 -41.64
C ASP A 99 -27.53 28.47 -41.34
N HIS A 100 -26.32 27.93 -41.45
CA HIS A 100 -25.09 28.69 -41.30
C HIS A 100 -24.50 28.99 -42.68
N PRO A 101 -24.39 30.26 -43.11
CA PRO A 101 -23.61 30.59 -44.29
C PRO A 101 -22.15 30.17 -44.05
N GLU A 102 -21.40 29.85 -45.12
CA GLU A 102 -20.00 29.38 -45.09
C GLU A 102 -19.21 30.03 -43.95
N THR A 103 -19.08 29.29 -42.84
CA THR A 103 -18.40 29.78 -41.65
C THR A 103 -16.96 29.33 -41.75
N ALA A 104 -16.03 30.26 -41.52
CA ALA A 104 -14.62 29.94 -41.52
C ALA A 104 -14.32 28.88 -40.43
N PRO A 105 -13.42 27.92 -40.69
CA PRO A 105 -12.95 26.97 -39.68
C PRO A 105 -12.50 27.68 -38.40
N GLY A 106 -12.81 27.08 -37.24
CA GLY A 106 -12.53 27.67 -35.94
C GLY A 106 -13.58 28.66 -35.42
N THR A 107 -14.64 28.96 -36.18
CA THR A 107 -15.79 29.74 -35.68
C THR A 107 -16.40 29.02 -34.47
N LEU A 108 -16.56 29.74 -33.35
CA LEU A 108 -17.12 29.21 -32.10
C LEU A 108 -18.58 29.61 -31.93
N VAL A 109 -19.39 28.66 -31.47
CA VAL A 109 -20.78 28.88 -31.03
C VAL A 109 -20.98 28.24 -29.66
N ARG A 110 -22.00 28.69 -28.94
CA ARG A 110 -22.36 28.12 -27.63
C ARG A 110 -23.70 27.43 -27.73
N VAL A 111 -23.76 26.17 -27.32
CA VAL A 111 -25.00 25.44 -27.12
C VAL A 111 -25.29 25.45 -25.61
N LEU A 112 -26.49 25.85 -25.19
CA LEU A 112 -26.83 25.96 -23.76
C LEU A 112 -27.13 24.60 -23.14
N GLU A 113 -27.74 23.69 -23.89
CA GLU A 113 -28.07 22.34 -23.46
C GLU A 113 -27.86 21.33 -24.60
N ARG A 114 -27.38 20.13 -24.30
CA ARG A 114 -27.24 19.07 -25.32
C ARG A 114 -28.61 18.62 -25.82
N ALA A 115 -29.56 18.48 -24.90
CA ALA A 115 -30.99 18.25 -25.14
C ALA A 115 -31.79 19.04 -24.11
N GLU A 116 -33.03 19.42 -24.47
CA GLU A 116 -33.89 20.23 -23.60
C GLU A 116 -34.07 19.60 -22.21
N GLY A 117 -33.65 20.32 -21.17
CA GLY A 117 -33.73 19.91 -19.76
C GLY A 117 -32.62 18.97 -19.29
N ALA A 118 -31.75 18.47 -20.17
CA ALA A 118 -30.62 17.59 -19.79
C ALA A 118 -29.38 18.38 -19.31
N GLY A 119 -29.33 19.69 -19.60
CA GLY A 119 -28.13 20.51 -19.37
C GLY A 119 -27.02 20.17 -20.38
N GLY A 120 -25.76 20.27 -19.98
CA GLY A 120 -24.63 19.87 -20.84
C GLY A 120 -24.24 20.91 -21.90
N GLY A 121 -24.48 22.19 -21.63
CA GLY A 121 -24.03 23.26 -22.52
C GLY A 121 -22.52 23.23 -22.74
N ALA A 122 -22.10 23.52 -23.97
CA ALA A 122 -20.72 23.47 -24.40
C ALA A 122 -20.47 24.46 -25.54
N HIS A 123 -19.21 24.83 -25.74
CA HIS A 123 -18.76 25.48 -26.95
C HIS A 123 -18.57 24.45 -28.06
N TRP A 124 -18.87 24.85 -29.29
CA TRP A 124 -18.72 24.06 -30.51
C TRP A 124 -17.92 24.89 -31.51
N ARG A 125 -17.03 24.25 -32.26
CA ARG A 125 -16.20 24.89 -33.29
C ARG A 125 -16.45 24.30 -34.66
N VAL A 126 -16.38 25.13 -35.69
CA VAL A 126 -16.40 24.65 -37.08
C VAL A 126 -15.10 23.93 -37.41
N VAL A 127 -15.20 22.75 -38.03
CA VAL A 127 -14.07 21.95 -38.52
C VAL A 127 -14.23 21.61 -40.01
N ASP A 128 -13.11 21.40 -40.69
CA ASP A 128 -13.10 21.10 -42.13
C ASP A 128 -13.56 19.68 -42.46
N GLN A 129 -13.42 18.76 -41.51
CA GLN A 129 -13.71 17.34 -41.70
C GLN A 129 -14.36 16.77 -40.44
N ALA A 130 -15.26 15.80 -40.63
CA ALA A 130 -15.87 15.06 -39.54
C ALA A 130 -14.80 14.34 -38.72
N PRO A 131 -14.69 14.61 -37.40
CA PRO A 131 -13.81 13.87 -36.52
C PRO A 131 -14.20 12.39 -36.42
N ALA A 132 -13.24 11.55 -36.01
CA ALA A 132 -13.48 10.11 -35.85
C ALA A 132 -14.36 9.75 -34.62
N HIS A 133 -14.54 10.69 -33.69
CA HIS A 133 -15.33 10.51 -32.47
C HIS A 133 -16.81 10.88 -32.67
N PRO A 134 -17.74 10.55 -31.76
CA PRO A 134 -19.17 10.84 -31.94
C PRO A 134 -19.61 12.28 -31.54
N LEU A 135 -18.78 13.03 -30.80
CA LEU A 135 -19.11 14.40 -30.37
C LEU A 135 -18.92 15.49 -31.45
N TRP A 136 -19.52 15.30 -32.63
CA TRP A 136 -19.67 16.32 -33.68
C TRP A 136 -21.08 16.27 -34.28
N VAL A 137 -21.50 17.33 -34.98
CA VAL A 137 -22.77 17.40 -35.72
C VAL A 137 -22.62 18.18 -37.01
N THR A 138 -23.58 18.07 -37.92
CA THR A 138 -23.69 18.95 -39.09
C THR A 138 -24.85 19.93 -38.95
N SER A 139 -24.68 21.14 -39.48
CA SER A 139 -25.79 22.09 -39.67
C SER A 139 -26.80 21.58 -40.70
N ASN A 140 -27.90 22.31 -40.86
CA ASN A 140 -28.93 22.00 -41.83
C ASN A 140 -28.33 22.00 -43.24
N GLY A 141 -28.69 21.00 -44.06
CA GLY A 141 -28.10 20.79 -45.38
C GLY A 141 -26.67 20.22 -45.40
N GLY A 142 -26.04 19.95 -44.25
CA GLY A 142 -24.74 19.28 -44.17
C GLY A 142 -23.53 20.16 -44.49
N ALA A 143 -23.70 21.48 -44.62
CA ALA A 143 -22.68 22.39 -45.12
C ALA A 143 -21.57 22.71 -44.09
N VAL A 144 -21.89 22.75 -42.79
CA VAL A 144 -20.95 23.09 -41.72
C VAL A 144 -20.86 21.94 -40.72
N ILE A 145 -19.64 21.53 -40.40
CA ILE A 145 -19.36 20.47 -39.42
C ILE A 145 -18.94 21.15 -38.11
N TRP A 146 -19.62 20.82 -37.03
CA TRP A 146 -19.38 21.34 -35.69
C TRP A 146 -18.80 20.24 -34.80
N GLU A 147 -17.64 20.47 -34.22
CA GLU A 147 -17.04 19.62 -33.18
C GLU A 147 -17.18 20.30 -31.82
N ILE A 148 -17.41 19.53 -30.75
CA ILE A 148 -17.31 20.09 -29.39
C ILE A 148 -15.93 20.73 -29.16
N ALA A 149 -15.85 21.92 -28.56
CA ALA A 149 -14.62 22.69 -28.42
C ALA A 149 -14.06 22.71 -26.99
N GLU A 150 -14.68 21.96 -26.07
CA GLU A 150 -14.30 21.93 -24.67
C GLU A 150 -13.03 21.10 -24.44
N GLU A 151 -12.14 21.60 -23.57
CA GLU A 151 -10.93 20.89 -23.14
C GLU A 151 -11.22 19.87 -22.04
N VAL A 152 -12.16 20.19 -21.14
CA VAL A 152 -12.65 19.31 -20.09
C VAL A 152 -14.10 18.95 -20.39
N LEU A 153 -14.35 17.69 -20.69
CA LEU A 153 -15.70 17.22 -21.01
C LEU A 153 -16.49 16.93 -19.73
N THR A 154 -17.81 17.05 -19.80
CA THR A 154 -18.69 16.43 -18.79
C THR A 154 -19.61 15.43 -19.49
N PRO A 155 -20.07 14.37 -18.80
CA PRO A 155 -21.02 13.42 -19.38
C PRO A 155 -22.25 14.08 -20.01
N GLN A 156 -22.75 15.17 -19.42
CA GLN A 156 -23.92 15.90 -19.92
C GLN A 156 -23.66 16.55 -21.28
N MET A 157 -22.44 16.98 -21.57
CA MET A 157 -22.07 17.51 -22.89
C MET A 157 -22.18 16.45 -23.99
N ALA A 158 -22.04 15.17 -23.63
CA ALA A 158 -22.26 14.02 -24.49
C ALA A 158 -23.72 13.53 -24.49
N GLY A 159 -24.59 14.09 -23.65
CA GLY A 159 -26.02 13.77 -23.60
C GLY A 159 -26.46 12.96 -22.39
N ALA A 160 -25.58 12.75 -21.40
CA ALA A 160 -25.96 12.10 -20.15
C ALA A 160 -26.96 12.96 -19.35
N VAL A 161 -27.90 12.32 -18.67
CA VAL A 161 -28.86 12.97 -17.75
C VAL A 161 -28.22 13.20 -16.37
N GLY A 162 -27.46 12.21 -15.87
CA GLY A 162 -26.78 12.29 -14.58
C GLY A 162 -27.73 12.36 -13.38
N ASP A 163 -28.82 11.60 -13.41
CA ASP A 163 -29.77 11.44 -12.30
C ASP A 163 -29.51 10.18 -11.46
N GLY A 164 -28.51 9.37 -11.84
CA GLY A 164 -28.18 8.09 -11.22
C GLY A 164 -29.18 6.96 -11.48
N VAL A 165 -30.12 7.14 -12.41
CA VAL A 165 -31.18 6.16 -12.74
C VAL A 165 -31.26 5.91 -14.23
N THR A 166 -31.28 6.97 -15.03
CA THR A 166 -31.26 6.91 -16.49
C THR A 166 -29.93 6.34 -16.96
N ASP A 167 -29.99 5.36 -17.87
CA ASP A 167 -28.79 4.76 -18.45
C ASP A 167 -28.05 5.78 -19.33
N ASP A 168 -26.96 6.31 -18.80
CA ASP A 168 -26.07 7.27 -19.44
C ASP A 168 -24.95 6.57 -20.23
N GLY A 169 -24.98 5.24 -20.35
CA GLY A 169 -23.90 4.43 -20.91
C GLY A 169 -23.36 4.93 -22.25
N TRP A 170 -24.25 5.21 -23.21
CA TRP A 170 -23.85 5.70 -24.54
C TRP A 170 -23.17 7.06 -24.48
N ALA A 171 -23.71 8.00 -23.71
CA ALA A 171 -23.10 9.33 -23.55
C ALA A 171 -21.72 9.23 -22.86
N LEU A 172 -21.57 8.33 -21.89
CA LEU A 172 -20.28 8.08 -21.24
C LEU A 172 -19.26 7.49 -22.22
N GLN A 173 -19.66 6.53 -23.07
CA GLN A 173 -18.78 5.97 -24.09
C GLN A 173 -18.40 7.03 -25.13
N ASP A 174 -19.36 7.81 -25.63
CA ASP A 174 -19.13 8.88 -26.61
C ASP A 174 -18.12 9.93 -26.11
N MET A 175 -18.20 10.26 -24.82
CA MET A 175 -17.25 11.14 -24.14
C MET A 175 -15.85 10.52 -24.08
N ILE A 176 -15.73 9.24 -23.70
CA ILE A 176 -14.46 8.52 -23.65
C ILE A 176 -13.82 8.43 -25.05
N ASP A 177 -14.61 8.09 -26.08
CA ASP A 177 -14.15 8.00 -27.46
C ASP A 177 -13.68 9.36 -28.00
N CYS A 178 -14.33 10.45 -27.58
CA CYS A 178 -13.86 11.81 -27.88
C CYS A 178 -12.49 12.09 -27.28
N LEU A 179 -12.28 11.82 -25.99
CA LEU A 179 -10.97 11.97 -25.34
C LEU A 179 -9.91 11.09 -26.01
N ALA A 180 -10.23 9.83 -26.27
CA ALA A 180 -9.35 8.88 -26.94
C ALA A 180 -8.87 9.40 -28.31
N SER A 181 -9.81 9.87 -29.14
CA SER A 181 -9.51 10.38 -30.48
C SER A 181 -8.64 11.64 -30.49
N ARG A 182 -8.66 12.41 -29.39
CA ARG A 182 -7.84 13.61 -29.18
C ARG A 182 -6.45 13.30 -28.63
N GLY A 183 -6.15 12.02 -28.36
CA GLY A 183 -4.91 11.59 -27.74
C GLY A 183 -4.90 11.70 -26.22
N GLY A 184 -6.07 11.79 -25.59
CA GLY A 184 -6.25 11.89 -24.14
C GLY A 184 -7.07 13.11 -23.70
N GLY A 185 -7.08 13.37 -22.40
CA GLY A 185 -7.75 14.54 -21.82
C GLY A 185 -8.51 14.21 -20.55
N GLU A 186 -9.34 15.16 -20.09
CA GLU A 186 -10.04 15.05 -18.82
C GLU A 186 -11.57 15.10 -19.02
N ALA A 187 -12.27 14.21 -18.31
CA ALA A 187 -13.71 14.30 -18.07
C ALA A 187 -13.99 14.61 -16.59
N LEU A 188 -14.89 15.55 -16.34
CA LEU A 188 -15.37 15.93 -15.02
C LEU A 188 -16.80 15.40 -14.78
N PHE A 189 -16.91 14.46 -13.85
CA PHE A 189 -18.16 13.91 -13.34
C PHE A 189 -18.68 14.82 -12.23
N THR A 190 -19.80 15.49 -12.49
CA THR A 190 -20.43 16.42 -11.53
C THR A 190 -21.62 15.81 -10.80
N ARG A 191 -22.06 14.62 -11.22
CA ARG A 191 -23.24 13.90 -10.71
C ARG A 191 -23.00 12.38 -10.72
N PHE A 192 -23.99 11.61 -10.28
CA PHE A 192 -24.02 10.16 -10.45
C PHE A 192 -24.66 9.80 -11.79
N HIS A 193 -24.07 8.82 -12.47
CA HIS A 193 -24.49 8.36 -13.77
C HIS A 193 -24.76 6.85 -13.70
N ALA A 194 -25.97 6.41 -14.02
CA ALA A 194 -26.22 4.97 -14.18
C ALA A 194 -25.66 4.52 -15.53
N CYS A 195 -25.07 3.34 -15.58
CA CYS A 195 -24.46 2.79 -16.78
C CYS A 195 -24.75 1.29 -16.87
N ALA A 196 -25.53 0.88 -17.86
CA ALA A 196 -25.87 -0.52 -18.10
C ALA A 196 -24.94 -1.21 -19.11
N GLN A 197 -23.86 -0.55 -19.55
CA GLN A 197 -22.95 -1.09 -20.55
C GLN A 197 -21.49 -1.06 -20.12
N ARG A 198 -20.68 -1.85 -20.83
CA ARG A 198 -19.22 -1.82 -20.73
C ARG A 198 -18.71 -0.51 -21.33
N LEU A 199 -17.88 0.20 -20.58
CA LEU A 199 -17.18 1.41 -21.03
C LEU A 199 -15.77 1.02 -21.47
N ASP A 200 -15.56 0.97 -22.79
CA ASP A 200 -14.28 0.63 -23.39
C ASP A 200 -13.37 1.86 -23.41
N VAL A 201 -12.32 1.82 -22.59
CA VAL A 201 -11.30 2.87 -22.53
C VAL A 201 -10.23 2.57 -23.55
N THR A 202 -10.33 3.23 -24.70
CA THR A 202 -9.32 3.16 -25.77
C THR A 202 -8.44 4.42 -25.75
N GLY A 203 -7.17 4.32 -26.14
CA GLY A 203 -6.26 5.47 -26.22
C GLY A 203 -5.46 5.74 -24.94
N HIS A 204 -4.77 6.88 -24.91
CA HIS A 204 -3.75 7.18 -23.90
C HIS A 204 -4.13 8.42 -23.07
N ASP A 205 -3.64 8.50 -21.83
CA ASP A 205 -3.73 9.68 -20.96
C ASP A 205 -5.19 10.18 -20.74
N ILE A 206 -6.14 9.25 -20.61
CA ILE A 206 -7.56 9.57 -20.30
C ILE A 206 -7.73 9.65 -18.78
N LYS A 207 -8.25 10.78 -18.32
CA LYS A 207 -8.54 11.03 -16.91
C LYS A 207 -10.03 11.27 -16.70
N LEU A 208 -10.65 10.46 -15.85
CA LEU A 208 -12.02 10.66 -15.36
C LEU A 208 -11.94 11.13 -13.91
N ARG A 209 -12.44 12.34 -13.62
CA ARG A 209 -12.40 12.95 -12.28
C ARG A 209 -13.79 13.25 -11.77
N GLY A 210 -14.07 12.95 -10.51
CA GLY A 210 -15.29 13.38 -9.82
C GLY A 210 -15.07 14.61 -8.93
N LEU A 211 -16.16 15.09 -8.32
CA LEU A 211 -16.16 16.11 -7.27
C LEU A 211 -16.01 15.51 -5.85
N GLY A 212 -15.90 14.19 -5.76
CA GLY A 212 -15.83 13.41 -4.53
C GLY A 212 -16.66 12.12 -4.61
N PRO A 213 -16.28 11.07 -3.86
CA PRO A 213 -16.97 9.78 -3.86
C PRO A 213 -18.37 9.79 -3.24
N MET A 214 -18.81 10.91 -2.67
CA MET A 214 -20.16 11.07 -2.13
C MET A 214 -21.05 12.00 -2.98
N THR A 215 -20.50 12.59 -4.04
CA THR A 215 -21.17 13.62 -4.84
C THR A 215 -21.31 13.23 -6.31
N SER A 216 -20.42 12.39 -6.82
CA SER A 216 -20.34 12.06 -8.24
C SER A 216 -19.75 10.68 -8.48
N GLY A 217 -20.08 10.08 -9.61
CA GLY A 217 -19.54 8.78 -9.96
C GLY A 217 -20.34 8.02 -11.01
N VAL A 218 -20.01 6.74 -11.15
CA VAL A 218 -20.68 5.81 -12.06
C VAL A 218 -21.29 4.66 -11.25
N LEU A 219 -22.55 4.35 -11.55
CA LEU A 219 -23.31 3.25 -10.99
C LEU A 219 -23.54 2.22 -12.10
N PHE A 220 -22.80 1.12 -12.10
CA PHE A 220 -22.97 0.06 -13.08
C PHE A 220 -24.18 -0.79 -12.71
N THR A 221 -25.21 -0.78 -13.56
CA THR A 221 -26.54 -1.35 -13.28
C THR A 221 -26.82 -2.65 -14.03
N ALA A 222 -25.85 -3.17 -14.77
CA ALA A 222 -25.95 -4.42 -15.51
C ALA A 222 -24.68 -5.27 -15.35
N LYS A 223 -24.81 -6.56 -15.62
CA LYS A 223 -23.78 -7.56 -15.35
C LYS A 223 -22.45 -7.30 -16.03
N ASP A 224 -22.48 -6.96 -17.31
CA ASP A 224 -21.27 -6.70 -18.10
C ASP A 224 -20.81 -5.24 -18.04
N ALA A 225 -21.52 -4.37 -17.29
CA ALA A 225 -21.19 -2.96 -17.18
C ALA A 225 -19.98 -2.76 -16.25
N ARG A 226 -18.95 -2.09 -16.77
CA ARG A 226 -17.65 -1.89 -16.10
C ARG A 226 -16.79 -0.90 -16.86
N PHE A 227 -15.75 -0.39 -16.22
CA PHE A 227 -14.61 0.16 -16.96
C PHE A 227 -13.77 -0.99 -17.51
N HIS A 228 -13.62 -1.03 -18.83
CA HIS A 228 -12.81 -2.00 -19.53
C HIS A 228 -11.62 -1.30 -20.17
N CYS A 229 -10.43 -1.55 -19.62
CA CYS A 229 -9.18 -1.10 -20.21
C CYS A 229 -8.54 -2.29 -20.93
N GLY A 230 -8.71 -2.37 -22.25
CA GLY A 230 -7.97 -3.31 -23.11
C GLY A 230 -6.63 -2.71 -23.56
N ALA A 231 -5.76 -3.47 -24.24
CA ALA A 231 -4.34 -3.16 -24.49
C ALA A 231 -3.93 -1.76 -25.02
N SER A 232 -4.87 -0.95 -25.51
CA SER A 232 -4.63 0.42 -25.96
C SER A 232 -4.81 1.49 -24.87
N GLY A 233 -5.42 1.15 -23.73
CA GLY A 233 -5.80 2.03 -22.62
C GLY A 233 -4.66 2.44 -21.70
N TRP A 234 -3.60 3.06 -22.21
CA TRP A 234 -2.45 3.45 -21.37
C TRP A 234 -2.76 4.68 -20.52
N ARG A 235 -2.33 4.66 -19.25
CA ARG A 235 -2.49 5.75 -18.28
C ARG A 235 -3.94 6.22 -18.11
N PHE A 236 -4.87 5.26 -18.04
CA PHE A 236 -6.24 5.54 -17.62
C PHE A 236 -6.29 5.89 -16.12
N ILE A 237 -6.79 7.07 -15.78
CA ILE A 237 -6.87 7.55 -14.40
C ILE A 237 -8.33 7.78 -14.00
N VAL A 238 -8.76 7.20 -12.89
CA VAL A 238 -10.05 7.48 -12.25
C VAL A 238 -9.80 8.11 -10.88
N GLU A 239 -10.24 9.34 -10.69
CA GLU A 239 -9.94 10.16 -9.51
C GLU A 239 -11.21 10.71 -8.83
N ASP A 240 -11.23 10.73 -7.50
CA ASP A 240 -12.19 11.45 -6.65
C ASP A 240 -13.68 11.17 -6.96
N MET A 241 -14.05 9.90 -7.21
CA MET A 241 -15.44 9.54 -7.49
C MET A 241 -15.88 8.21 -6.88
N LEU A 242 -17.19 7.96 -6.88
CA LEU A 242 -17.77 6.65 -6.59
C LEU A 242 -17.76 5.81 -7.87
N VAL A 243 -17.36 4.55 -7.77
CA VAL A 243 -17.61 3.57 -8.80
C VAL A 243 -18.28 2.38 -8.13
N SER A 244 -19.57 2.20 -8.39
CA SER A 244 -20.39 1.16 -7.75
C SER A 244 -20.84 0.15 -8.78
N GLY A 245 -20.76 -1.13 -8.46
CA GLY A 245 -21.34 -2.21 -9.27
C GLY A 245 -22.80 -2.51 -8.94
N GLU A 246 -23.38 -1.85 -7.93
CA GLU A 246 -24.74 -2.06 -7.41
C GLU A 246 -25.13 -3.54 -7.19
N TYR A 247 -24.16 -4.40 -6.89
CA TYR A 247 -24.26 -5.86 -6.78
C TYR A 247 -24.76 -6.56 -8.05
N VAL A 248 -24.70 -5.88 -9.19
CA VAL A 248 -25.07 -6.42 -10.50
C VAL A 248 -23.85 -6.55 -11.40
N ALA A 249 -22.98 -5.55 -11.44
CA ALA A 249 -21.80 -5.57 -12.30
C ALA A 249 -20.80 -6.65 -11.88
N ASP A 250 -20.28 -7.39 -12.84
CA ASP A 250 -19.29 -8.43 -12.59
C ASP A 250 -18.02 -7.85 -11.92
N TYR A 251 -17.55 -6.73 -12.44
CA TYR A 251 -16.38 -5.99 -11.97
C TYR A 251 -16.67 -4.49 -12.09
N CYS A 252 -16.06 -3.65 -11.26
CA CYS A 252 -16.07 -2.20 -11.51
C CYS A 252 -14.94 -1.81 -12.47
N PHE A 253 -13.78 -2.44 -12.29
CA PHE A 253 -12.60 -2.27 -13.12
C PHE A 253 -12.13 -3.62 -13.62
N TYR A 254 -11.97 -3.73 -14.93
CA TYR A 254 -11.42 -4.89 -15.58
C TYR A 254 -10.33 -4.42 -16.54
N HIS A 255 -9.08 -4.69 -16.17
CA HIS A 255 -7.92 -4.37 -16.99
C HIS A 255 -7.42 -5.64 -17.66
N GLU A 256 -7.31 -5.60 -18.98
CA GLU A 256 -6.73 -6.69 -19.76
C GLU A 256 -5.71 -6.21 -20.79
N GLY A 257 -4.76 -7.08 -21.10
CA GLY A 257 -3.70 -6.84 -22.06
C GLY A 257 -2.62 -5.92 -21.50
N ASN A 258 -1.55 -5.72 -22.29
CA ASN A 258 -0.34 -4.94 -21.95
C ASN A 258 -0.59 -3.42 -21.78
N ASN A 259 -1.62 -3.05 -21.03
CA ASN A 259 -1.85 -1.69 -20.61
C ASN A 259 -0.78 -1.25 -19.63
N ALA A 260 -0.40 0.01 -19.73
CA ALA A 260 0.61 0.59 -18.87
C ALA A 260 -0.02 1.62 -17.93
N ASN A 261 0.11 1.38 -16.63
CA ASN A 261 -0.11 2.34 -15.54
C ASN A 261 -1.55 2.88 -15.35
N PRO A 262 -2.62 2.05 -15.31
CA PRO A 262 -3.91 2.56 -14.88
C PRO A 262 -3.88 2.92 -13.38
N GLU A 263 -4.58 4.00 -13.00
CA GLU A 263 -4.57 4.54 -11.64
C GLU A 263 -5.98 4.83 -11.10
N ILE A 264 -6.26 4.40 -9.87
CA ILE A 264 -7.50 4.70 -9.13
C ILE A 264 -7.13 5.52 -7.89
N ARG A 265 -7.51 6.79 -7.82
CA ARG A 265 -7.07 7.72 -6.77
C ARG A 265 -8.23 8.39 -6.03
N GLY A 266 -8.21 8.36 -4.70
CA GLY A 266 -9.23 9.06 -3.89
C GLY A 266 -10.66 8.55 -4.10
N CYS A 267 -10.81 7.38 -4.73
CA CYS A 267 -12.10 6.84 -5.12
C CYS A 267 -12.70 5.98 -4.00
N ARG A 268 -14.02 5.80 -4.06
CA ARG A 268 -14.70 4.71 -3.37
C ARG A 268 -15.19 3.73 -4.44
N VAL A 269 -14.77 2.48 -4.35
CA VAL A 269 -15.15 1.44 -5.33
C VAL A 269 -15.86 0.32 -4.60
N GLU A 270 -17.09 -0.01 -4.97
CA GLU A 270 -17.88 -0.97 -4.18
C GLU A 270 -18.92 -1.79 -4.95
N LYS A 271 -19.44 -2.84 -4.28
CA LYS A 271 -20.63 -3.60 -4.68
C LYS A 271 -20.54 -4.29 -6.06
N ALA A 272 -19.50 -5.06 -6.34
CA ALA A 272 -19.50 -5.92 -7.53
C ALA A 272 -20.23 -7.27 -7.25
N GLU A 273 -20.95 -7.81 -8.23
CA GLU A 273 -21.63 -9.12 -8.17
C GLU A 273 -20.63 -10.27 -8.12
N LYS A 274 -19.62 -10.25 -9.00
CA LYS A 274 -18.69 -11.38 -9.17
C LYS A 274 -17.57 -11.37 -8.14
N ALA A 275 -16.57 -12.21 -8.42
CA ALA A 275 -15.46 -12.49 -7.55
C ALA A 275 -14.60 -11.27 -7.19
N CYS A 276 -14.65 -10.13 -7.90
CA CYS A 276 -13.95 -8.93 -7.43
C CYS A 276 -14.44 -7.60 -7.97
N VAL A 277 -14.03 -6.54 -7.29
CA VAL A 277 -14.33 -5.15 -7.67
C VAL A 277 -13.27 -4.64 -8.67
N PHE A 278 -12.02 -5.03 -8.46
CA PHE A 278 -10.89 -4.75 -9.34
C PHE A 278 -10.26 -6.06 -9.81
N TYR A 279 -10.23 -6.25 -11.13
CA TYR A 279 -9.61 -7.39 -11.79
C TYR A 279 -8.52 -6.91 -12.74
N ASP A 280 -7.33 -7.52 -12.62
CA ASP A 280 -6.18 -7.23 -13.45
C ASP A 280 -5.66 -8.50 -14.15
N TRP A 281 -5.50 -8.41 -15.47
CA TRP A 281 -4.92 -9.43 -16.32
C TRP A 281 -3.92 -8.82 -17.31
N GLU A 282 -2.63 -9.11 -17.14
CA GLU A 282 -1.55 -8.67 -18.04
C GLU A 282 -1.26 -7.15 -18.07
N THR A 283 -1.70 -6.38 -17.07
CA THR A 283 -1.37 -4.94 -16.98
C THR A 283 -0.02 -4.71 -16.33
N THR A 284 0.72 -3.69 -16.79
CA THR A 284 1.96 -3.25 -16.15
C THR A 284 1.73 -2.07 -15.21
N ALA A 285 2.17 -2.20 -13.96
CA ALA A 285 2.31 -1.12 -12.98
C ALA A 285 1.02 -0.33 -12.64
N TRP A 286 -0.10 -1.02 -12.43
CA TRP A 286 -1.33 -0.38 -11.97
C TRP A 286 -1.21 0.21 -10.55
N LYS A 287 -2.01 1.21 -10.23
CA LYS A 287 -1.99 1.91 -8.93
C LYS A 287 -3.36 2.11 -8.32
N ILE A 288 -3.48 1.90 -7.02
CA ILE A 288 -4.64 2.28 -6.20
C ILE A 288 -4.12 3.20 -5.09
N VAL A 289 -4.50 4.48 -5.10
CA VAL A 289 -3.92 5.50 -4.23
C VAL A 289 -5.00 6.17 -3.38
N ASN A 290 -4.91 6.08 -2.04
CA ASN A 290 -5.85 6.70 -1.10
C ASN A 290 -7.33 6.37 -1.38
N SER A 291 -7.59 5.20 -1.96
CA SER A 291 -8.93 4.76 -2.35
C SER A 291 -9.49 3.75 -1.37
N ASN A 292 -10.82 3.71 -1.25
CA ASN A 292 -11.54 2.71 -0.46
C ASN A 292 -12.17 1.69 -1.41
N ILE A 293 -11.67 0.45 -1.40
CA ILE A 293 -12.23 -0.64 -2.20
C ILE A 293 -12.99 -1.55 -1.26
N ALA A 294 -14.28 -1.76 -1.49
CA ALA A 294 -15.11 -2.48 -0.55
C ALA A 294 -16.17 -3.37 -1.20
N LEU A 295 -16.74 -4.29 -0.41
CA LEU A 295 -18.03 -4.96 -0.73
C LEU A 295 -18.07 -5.72 -2.07
N ALA A 296 -17.10 -6.60 -2.35
CA ALA A 296 -17.25 -7.57 -3.43
C ALA A 296 -18.28 -8.68 -3.07
N GLY A 297 -18.77 -9.37 -4.10
CA GLY A 297 -19.66 -10.52 -4.01
C GLY A 297 -21.15 -10.16 -3.95
N ALA A 298 -21.92 -10.89 -4.75
CA ALA A 298 -23.37 -10.79 -4.83
C ALA A 298 -24.03 -11.03 -3.47
N ARG A 299 -25.10 -10.27 -3.21
CA ARG A 299 -25.93 -10.38 -2.01
C ARG A 299 -27.39 -10.49 -2.38
N ASP A 300 -28.11 -11.28 -1.61
CA ASP A 300 -29.57 -11.24 -1.59
C ASP A 300 -30.09 -10.98 -0.16
N ALA A 301 -31.40 -11.08 0.03
CA ALA A 301 -32.03 -10.93 1.34
C ALA A 301 -31.60 -12.02 2.35
N SER A 302 -31.06 -13.14 1.89
CA SER A 302 -30.64 -14.29 2.69
C SER A 302 -29.15 -14.27 3.06
N GLY A 303 -28.33 -13.50 2.34
CA GLY A 303 -26.93 -13.27 2.68
C GLY A 303 -26.02 -13.14 1.45
N ILE A 304 -24.80 -13.65 1.58
CA ILE A 304 -23.77 -13.66 0.54
C ILE A 304 -24.02 -14.83 -0.40
N LEU A 305 -24.08 -14.56 -1.70
CA LEU A 305 -24.24 -15.60 -2.72
C LEU A 305 -22.90 -16.15 -3.23
N THR A 306 -21.81 -15.38 -3.12
CA THR A 306 -20.49 -15.73 -3.69
C THR A 306 -19.40 -15.72 -2.64
N PRO A 307 -19.27 -16.78 -1.81
CA PRO A 307 -18.35 -16.80 -0.68
C PRO A 307 -16.86 -16.66 -1.07
N GLY A 308 -16.48 -17.03 -2.30
CA GLY A 308 -15.11 -16.89 -2.81
C GLY A 308 -14.75 -15.51 -3.39
N ALA A 309 -15.65 -14.53 -3.33
CA ALA A 309 -15.38 -13.20 -3.89
C ALA A 309 -14.38 -12.42 -3.03
N HIS A 310 -13.38 -11.83 -3.66
CA HIS A 310 -12.33 -11.00 -3.10
C HIS A 310 -12.44 -9.55 -3.58
N ALA A 311 -11.89 -8.56 -2.87
CA ALA A 311 -12.04 -7.16 -3.30
C ALA A 311 -11.17 -6.84 -4.51
N VAL A 312 -9.94 -7.36 -4.52
CA VAL A 312 -8.92 -7.13 -5.55
C VAL A 312 -8.35 -8.47 -6.01
N HIS A 313 -8.40 -8.74 -7.32
CA HIS A 313 -7.68 -9.84 -7.97
C HIS A 313 -6.53 -9.26 -8.79
N ALA A 314 -5.32 -9.44 -8.31
CA ALA A 314 -4.12 -8.96 -8.97
C ALA A 314 -3.37 -10.12 -9.62
N ARG A 315 -3.03 -9.97 -10.90
CA ARG A 315 -2.21 -10.95 -11.60
C ARG A 315 -0.97 -10.36 -12.27
N CYS A 316 -0.68 -9.10 -12.04
CA CYS A 316 0.53 -8.44 -12.52
C CYS A 316 1.13 -7.48 -11.49
N ILE A 317 2.02 -6.60 -11.94
CA ILE A 317 2.73 -5.64 -11.10
C ILE A 317 1.80 -4.48 -10.76
N GLY A 318 1.64 -4.19 -9.48
CA GLY A 318 0.89 -3.02 -9.02
C GLY A 318 1.19 -2.56 -7.60
N GLU A 319 0.60 -1.43 -7.26
CA GLU A 319 0.81 -0.75 -5.99
C GLU A 319 -0.52 -0.25 -5.40
N ILE A 320 -0.70 -0.47 -4.11
CA ILE A 320 -1.80 0.04 -3.30
C ILE A 320 -1.17 0.92 -2.22
N THR A 321 -1.34 2.25 -2.33
CA THR A 321 -0.72 3.20 -1.41
C THR A 321 -1.78 4.00 -0.68
N GLY A 322 -1.83 3.86 0.64
CA GLY A 322 -2.89 4.46 1.45
C GLY A 322 -4.28 3.86 1.16
N GLY A 323 -5.31 4.42 1.79
CA GLY A 323 -6.68 3.95 1.65
C GLY A 323 -7.02 2.70 2.46
N SER A 324 -8.14 2.05 2.13
CA SER A 324 -8.61 0.84 2.80
C SER A 324 -9.19 -0.16 1.82
N ILE A 325 -8.83 -1.45 1.98
CA ILE A 325 -9.51 -2.56 1.31
C ILE A 325 -10.37 -3.25 2.37
N LEU A 326 -11.69 -3.20 2.18
CA LEU A 326 -12.70 -3.59 3.16
C LEU A 326 -13.64 -4.67 2.58
N ALA A 327 -13.49 -5.93 2.97
CA ALA A 327 -14.50 -6.95 2.69
C ALA A 327 -15.35 -7.12 3.93
N SER A 328 -16.63 -6.76 3.83
CA SER A 328 -17.55 -6.98 4.94
C SER A 328 -18.12 -8.40 4.98
N ALA A 329 -17.87 -9.25 3.97
CA ALA A 329 -18.66 -10.47 3.83
C ALA A 329 -18.11 -11.62 2.94
N THR A 330 -17.08 -11.45 2.11
CA THR A 330 -16.70 -12.47 1.12
C THR A 330 -15.20 -12.68 1.05
N GLY A 331 -14.79 -13.94 0.83
CA GLY A 331 -13.46 -14.36 0.39
C GLY A 331 -12.25 -13.71 1.09
N HIS A 332 -11.17 -13.56 0.33
CA HIS A 332 -9.95 -12.85 0.73
C HIS A 332 -10.05 -11.38 0.30
N LEU A 333 -9.37 -10.42 0.94
CA LEU A 333 -9.43 -9.03 0.43
C LEU A 333 -8.64 -8.87 -0.86
N LEU A 334 -7.41 -9.37 -0.81
CA LEU A 334 -6.45 -9.29 -1.88
C LEU A 334 -6.10 -10.72 -2.26
N PHE A 335 -6.43 -11.08 -3.49
CA PHE A 335 -6.03 -12.33 -4.10
C PHE A 335 -4.97 -12.01 -5.17
N VAL A 336 -3.76 -12.51 -4.96
CA VAL A 336 -2.64 -12.34 -5.89
C VAL A 336 -2.29 -13.69 -6.47
N GLU A 337 -2.39 -13.81 -7.80
CA GLU A 337 -2.21 -15.06 -8.50
C GLU A 337 -1.21 -14.87 -9.63
N GLY A 338 -0.16 -15.69 -9.64
CA GLY A 338 0.74 -15.82 -10.78
C GLY A 338 0.51 -17.13 -11.51
N SER A 339 0.49 -17.06 -12.84
CA SER A 339 0.46 -18.22 -13.74
C SER A 339 1.73 -18.30 -14.58
N GLN A 340 1.86 -19.39 -15.35
CA GLN A 340 2.99 -19.58 -16.28
C GLN A 340 3.05 -18.56 -17.42
N TYR A 341 1.96 -17.85 -17.68
CA TYR A 341 1.89 -16.84 -18.74
C TYR A 341 2.40 -15.46 -18.30
N GLN A 342 2.82 -15.33 -17.03
CA GLN A 342 3.18 -14.05 -16.42
C GLN A 342 4.67 -14.02 -16.07
N GLU A 343 5.36 -12.94 -16.47
CA GLU A 343 6.79 -12.76 -16.21
C GLU A 343 7.12 -12.51 -14.75
N GLU A 344 6.26 -11.73 -14.09
CA GLU A 344 6.38 -11.35 -12.69
C GLU A 344 5.02 -10.84 -12.20
N VAL A 345 4.60 -11.31 -11.02
CA VAL A 345 3.45 -10.74 -10.31
C VAL A 345 3.95 -10.14 -9.02
N ARG A 346 3.81 -8.82 -8.87
CA ARG A 346 4.29 -8.10 -7.69
C ARG A 346 3.28 -7.07 -7.22
N VAL A 347 2.76 -7.23 -6.01
CA VAL A 347 1.85 -6.23 -5.41
C VAL A 347 2.50 -5.61 -4.18
N ASN A 348 2.68 -4.30 -4.20
CA ASN A 348 3.12 -3.54 -3.04
C ASN A 348 1.90 -2.91 -2.36
N VAL A 349 1.70 -3.15 -1.07
CA VAL A 349 0.72 -2.44 -0.25
C VAL A 349 1.49 -1.57 0.74
N VAL A 350 1.41 -0.25 0.58
CA VAL A 350 2.17 0.73 1.36
C VAL A 350 1.21 1.55 2.20
N GLY A 351 1.27 1.35 3.52
CA GLY A 351 0.33 1.95 4.46
C GLY A 351 -1.07 1.32 4.35
N GLY A 352 -2.09 2.13 4.65
CA GLY A 352 -3.50 1.75 4.50
C GLY A 352 -3.97 0.66 5.45
N ARG A 353 -5.18 0.15 5.20
CA ARG A 353 -5.84 -0.87 6.03
C ARG A 353 -6.42 -2.00 5.17
N LEU A 354 -6.04 -3.24 5.48
CA LEU A 354 -6.71 -4.44 5.01
C LEU A 354 -7.62 -4.94 6.13
N ASN A 355 -8.94 -4.88 5.91
CA ASN A 355 -9.92 -5.35 6.89
C ASN A 355 -10.96 -6.30 6.29
N SER A 356 -11.00 -7.55 6.80
CA SER A 356 -11.90 -8.60 6.33
C SER A 356 -12.76 -9.16 7.46
N GLY A 357 -14.03 -9.42 7.17
CA GLY A 357 -14.92 -10.15 8.08
C GLY A 357 -14.94 -11.67 7.88
N TYR A 358 -14.29 -12.24 6.84
CA TYR A 358 -14.56 -13.61 6.33
C TYR A 358 -13.30 -14.49 6.07
N GLU A 359 -13.04 -15.00 4.85
CA GLU A 359 -12.11 -16.12 4.57
C GLU A 359 -10.62 -15.80 4.77
N GLY A 360 -10.26 -14.51 4.81
CA GLY A 360 -8.89 -14.08 5.06
C GLY A 360 -8.64 -12.64 4.62
N LEU A 361 -7.44 -12.13 4.90
CA LEU A 361 -6.99 -10.82 4.41
C LEU A 361 -6.31 -10.96 3.06
N LEU A 362 -5.38 -11.89 2.92
CA LEU A 362 -4.51 -12.02 1.77
C LEU A 362 -4.35 -13.49 1.38
N LYS A 363 -4.53 -13.78 0.09
CA LYS A 363 -4.14 -15.06 -0.51
C LYS A 363 -3.18 -14.82 -1.66
N VAL A 364 -2.05 -15.51 -1.65
CA VAL A 364 -1.00 -15.44 -2.67
C VAL A 364 -0.76 -16.83 -3.22
N VAL A 365 -1.00 -17.01 -4.51
CA VAL A 365 -0.87 -18.31 -5.16
C VAL A 365 0.10 -18.19 -6.32
N ALA A 366 1.18 -18.94 -6.26
CA ALA A 366 2.02 -19.24 -7.41
C ALA A 366 1.62 -20.64 -7.88
N THR A 367 0.74 -20.74 -8.87
CA THR A 367 0.28 -22.04 -9.35
C THR A 367 1.40 -22.72 -10.13
N PRO A 368 1.96 -23.86 -9.66
CA PRO A 368 2.67 -24.75 -10.55
C PRO A 368 1.63 -25.32 -11.53
N ASP A 369 1.97 -25.29 -12.81
CA ASP A 369 1.19 -25.79 -13.94
C ASP A 369 0.33 -27.03 -13.60
N PRO A 370 -1.01 -26.97 -13.66
CA PRO A 370 -1.84 -28.15 -13.68
C PRO A 370 -2.23 -28.50 -15.13
N ASP A 371 -1.28 -28.77 -16.03
CA ASP A 371 -1.65 -29.42 -17.30
C ASP A 371 -1.13 -30.87 -17.38
N PRO A 372 -1.98 -31.87 -17.13
CA PRO A 372 -1.88 -33.12 -17.89
C PRO A 372 -2.06 -32.76 -19.37
N ALA A 373 -1.09 -33.12 -20.21
CA ALA A 373 -1.10 -32.87 -21.66
C ALA A 373 -2.51 -32.89 -22.28
N PRO A 374 -2.88 -31.91 -23.14
CA PRO A 374 -4.23 -31.81 -23.68
C PRO A 374 -4.68 -33.16 -24.26
N PRO A 375 -5.82 -33.71 -23.83
CA PRO A 375 -6.28 -35.02 -24.29
C PRO A 375 -6.68 -34.90 -25.76
N GLY A 376 -5.77 -35.27 -26.67
CA GLY A 376 -6.00 -35.24 -28.11
C GLY A 376 -4.83 -34.78 -28.98
N THR A 377 -3.73 -34.27 -28.41
CA THR A 377 -2.51 -34.07 -29.22
C THR A 377 -1.79 -35.41 -29.37
N THR A 378 -2.14 -36.18 -30.40
CA THR A 378 -1.25 -37.21 -30.95
C THR A 378 0.10 -36.56 -31.21
N ALA A 379 1.11 -37.01 -30.48
CA ALA A 379 2.49 -36.62 -30.72
C ALA A 379 2.79 -36.78 -32.22
N ILE A 380 3.04 -35.66 -32.90
CA ILE A 380 3.78 -35.69 -34.14
C ILE A 380 5.18 -36.11 -33.73
N GLU A 381 5.53 -37.37 -34.00
CA GLU A 381 6.89 -37.89 -33.87
C GLU A 381 7.82 -37.05 -34.74
N GLY A 382 8.48 -36.06 -34.13
CA GLY A 382 9.47 -35.22 -34.80
C GLY A 382 9.41 -33.78 -34.32
N GLN A 383 10.20 -33.46 -33.30
CA GLN A 383 10.38 -32.13 -32.71
C GLN A 383 9.21 -31.59 -31.87
N VAL A 384 8.94 -32.25 -30.74
CA VAL A 384 8.59 -31.49 -29.53
C VAL A 384 9.89 -30.84 -29.06
N ILE A 385 10.13 -29.58 -29.45
CA ILE A 385 11.08 -28.75 -28.71
C ILE A 385 10.40 -28.53 -27.36
N PRO A 386 10.89 -29.11 -26.24
CA PRO A 386 10.33 -28.77 -24.95
C PRO A 386 10.51 -27.26 -24.79
N TRP A 387 9.41 -26.54 -24.59
CA TRP A 387 9.40 -25.11 -24.30
C TRP A 387 9.99 -24.86 -22.89
N ARG A 388 11.21 -25.34 -22.65
CA ARG A 388 12.01 -25.23 -21.43
C ARG A 388 12.92 -23.99 -21.44
N GLY A 389 12.77 -23.11 -22.44
CA GLY A 389 13.73 -22.04 -22.73
C GLY A 389 13.29 -20.60 -22.42
N MET A 390 11.99 -20.33 -22.28
CA MET A 390 11.49 -19.01 -21.86
C MET A 390 10.83 -19.17 -20.49
N GLY A 391 11.65 -19.51 -19.49
CA GLY A 391 11.22 -19.60 -18.10
C GLY A 391 10.97 -18.20 -17.56
N HIS A 392 9.80 -17.63 -17.86
CA HIS A 392 9.28 -16.46 -17.17
C HIS A 392 9.34 -16.71 -15.65
N ASN A 393 9.81 -15.72 -14.89
CA ASN A 393 10.05 -15.87 -13.46
C ASN A 393 8.71 -16.11 -12.75
N ARG A 394 8.51 -17.31 -12.21
CA ARG A 394 7.28 -17.73 -11.50
C ARG A 394 7.05 -17.04 -10.15
N GLY A 395 7.72 -15.91 -9.92
CA GLY A 395 7.68 -15.20 -8.65
C GLY A 395 6.37 -14.43 -8.50
N VAL A 396 5.61 -14.77 -7.47
CA VAL A 396 4.46 -13.99 -7.01
C VAL A 396 4.84 -13.37 -5.69
N THR A 397 5.06 -12.06 -5.67
CA THR A 397 5.53 -11.36 -4.48
C THR A 397 4.50 -10.35 -4.01
N VAL A 398 4.15 -10.40 -2.72
CA VAL A 398 3.36 -9.35 -2.07
C VAL A 398 4.19 -8.71 -0.97
N ASN A 399 4.33 -7.38 -1.00
CA ASN A 399 5.02 -6.62 0.02
C ASN A 399 3.99 -5.78 0.79
N LEU A 400 3.83 -6.03 2.08
CA LEU A 400 2.98 -5.27 2.99
C LEU A 400 3.87 -4.39 3.87
N LEU A 401 3.89 -3.08 3.61
CA LEU A 401 4.80 -2.13 4.25
C LEU A 401 3.98 -1.14 5.09
N GLY A 402 4.10 -1.19 6.42
CA GLY A 402 3.36 -0.25 7.28
C GLY A 402 1.84 -0.41 7.22
N THR A 403 1.33 -1.60 6.90
CA THR A 403 -0.11 -1.85 6.69
C THR A 403 -0.82 -2.24 7.98
N TYR A 404 -2.07 -1.81 8.17
CA TYR A 404 -2.96 -2.34 9.20
C TYR A 404 -3.62 -3.63 8.72
N LEU A 405 -3.39 -4.74 9.44
CA LEU A 405 -3.94 -6.06 9.12
C LEU A 405 -4.98 -6.42 10.19
N GLU A 406 -6.25 -6.27 9.84
CA GLU A 406 -7.35 -6.49 10.78
C GLU A 406 -8.36 -7.48 10.23
N ASN A 407 -8.35 -8.69 10.75
CA ASN A 407 -9.43 -9.64 10.60
C ASN A 407 -10.27 -9.62 11.90
N PRO A 408 -11.29 -8.73 12.01
CA PRO A 408 -12.21 -8.72 13.14
C PRO A 408 -13.02 -10.01 13.30
N GLY A 409 -12.95 -10.94 12.35
CA GLY A 409 -13.76 -12.14 12.33
C GLY A 409 -15.23 -11.80 12.14
N GLU A 410 -16.02 -12.82 11.87
CA GLU A 410 -17.43 -12.66 11.58
C GLU A 410 -18.18 -11.95 12.73
N VAL A 411 -18.63 -10.73 12.45
CA VAL A 411 -19.59 -9.96 13.25
C VAL A 411 -21.00 -10.48 12.90
N SER A 412 -21.37 -11.61 13.51
CA SER A 412 -22.76 -12.04 13.71
C SER A 412 -23.70 -12.17 12.49
N PHE A 413 -23.22 -12.53 11.28
CA PHE A 413 -24.12 -13.01 10.22
C PHE A 413 -24.21 -14.53 10.28
N SER A 414 -25.30 -15.07 10.83
CA SER A 414 -25.46 -16.46 11.28
C SER A 414 -25.54 -17.54 10.17
N GLY A 415 -24.78 -17.44 9.09
CA GLY A 415 -25.03 -18.21 7.86
C GLY A 415 -23.87 -18.97 7.23
N ALA A 416 -22.62 -18.48 7.28
CA ALA A 416 -21.52 -19.16 6.60
C ALA A 416 -20.39 -19.57 7.58
N SER A 417 -20.33 -20.87 7.81
CA SER A 417 -19.60 -21.53 8.90
C SER A 417 -18.13 -21.88 8.61
N GLY A 418 -17.50 -21.17 7.68
CA GLY A 418 -16.08 -21.38 7.37
C GLY A 418 -15.18 -20.52 8.24
N GLU A 419 -14.62 -21.07 9.33
CA GLU A 419 -13.47 -20.43 9.97
C GLU A 419 -12.32 -20.34 8.95
N PRO A 420 -11.80 -19.13 8.67
CA PRO A 420 -10.73 -18.98 7.70
C PRO A 420 -9.51 -19.80 8.13
N GLU A 421 -8.85 -20.43 7.17
CA GLU A 421 -7.68 -21.25 7.48
C GLU A 421 -6.50 -20.38 7.94
N ALA A 422 -6.30 -19.24 7.29
CA ALA A 422 -5.32 -18.24 7.69
C ALA A 422 -5.77 -16.82 7.36
N SER A 423 -5.23 -15.82 8.05
CA SER A 423 -5.43 -14.42 7.63
C SER A 423 -4.55 -14.04 6.45
N VAL A 424 -3.33 -14.58 6.39
CA VAL A 424 -2.43 -14.46 5.25
C VAL A 424 -2.04 -15.87 4.81
N HIS A 425 -2.34 -16.22 3.56
CA HIS A 425 -2.15 -17.55 3.01
C HIS A 425 -1.29 -17.47 1.75
N ALA A 426 -0.14 -18.13 1.74
CA ALA A 426 0.75 -18.24 0.58
C ALA A 426 0.88 -19.71 0.14
N ILE A 427 0.74 -19.98 -1.16
CA ILE A 427 0.71 -21.33 -1.74
C ILE A 427 1.63 -21.41 -2.96
N GLY A 428 2.49 -22.42 -3.01
CA GLY A 428 3.28 -22.80 -4.18
C GLY A 428 4.70 -22.23 -4.22
N GLU A 429 5.59 -22.98 -4.88
CA GLU A 429 7.00 -22.64 -5.05
C GLU A 429 7.14 -21.40 -5.94
N GLY A 430 7.40 -20.25 -5.33
CA GLY A 430 7.44 -18.95 -6.00
C GLY A 430 6.55 -17.89 -5.35
N ALA A 431 5.58 -18.30 -4.53
CA ALA A 431 4.80 -17.38 -3.72
C ALA A 431 5.63 -16.83 -2.56
N ARG A 432 5.75 -15.51 -2.47
CA ARG A 432 6.49 -14.77 -1.44
C ARG A 432 5.62 -13.67 -0.86
N VAL A 433 5.52 -13.60 0.46
CA VAL A 433 4.87 -12.50 1.16
C VAL A 433 5.84 -11.87 2.13
N ASN A 434 6.20 -10.62 1.92
CA ASN A 434 7.02 -9.84 2.85
C ASN A 434 6.10 -8.89 3.63
N ILE A 435 6.15 -8.94 4.94
CA ILE A 435 5.38 -8.08 5.84
C ILE A 435 6.39 -7.30 6.67
N GLU A 436 6.50 -6.00 6.44
CA GLU A 436 7.45 -5.13 7.12
C GLU A 436 6.73 -4.03 7.91
N ALA A 437 7.12 -3.90 9.18
CA ALA A 437 6.58 -2.90 10.12
C ALA A 437 5.04 -2.82 10.15
N PRO A 438 4.31 -3.95 10.28
CA PRO A 438 2.86 -3.94 10.33
C PRO A 438 2.36 -3.08 11.51
N LEU A 439 1.39 -2.20 11.25
CA LEU A 439 0.91 -1.24 12.26
C LEU A 439 -0.01 -1.88 13.31
N LYS A 440 -0.67 -2.97 12.92
CA LYS A 440 -1.54 -3.80 13.78
C LYS A 440 -1.78 -5.16 13.14
N HIS A 441 -1.84 -6.20 13.98
CA HIS A 441 -2.30 -7.54 13.61
C HIS A 441 -3.45 -7.94 14.52
N LEU A 442 -4.68 -7.82 14.05
CA LEU A 442 -5.84 -8.37 14.75
C LEU A 442 -6.31 -9.59 13.98
N ILE A 443 -6.26 -10.76 14.60
CA ILE A 443 -6.70 -12.01 13.96
C ILE A 443 -7.76 -12.64 14.85
N ARG A 444 -8.99 -12.66 14.35
CA ARG A 444 -10.12 -13.31 15.02
C ARG A 444 -10.59 -14.47 14.17
N LYS A 445 -10.92 -15.59 14.82
CA LYS A 445 -11.52 -16.81 14.24
C LYS A 445 -10.72 -17.55 13.13
N ALA A 446 -9.59 -17.03 12.65
CA ALA A 446 -8.72 -17.80 11.77
C ALA A 446 -7.98 -18.91 12.52
N LYS A 447 -7.77 -20.07 11.89
CA LYS A 447 -6.98 -21.16 12.46
C LYS A 447 -5.51 -20.79 12.63
N CYS A 448 -5.01 -19.84 11.83
CA CYS A 448 -3.73 -19.20 12.06
C CYS A 448 -3.59 -17.77 11.49
N ALA A 449 -2.55 -17.04 11.91
CA ALA A 449 -2.24 -15.73 11.31
C ALA A 449 -1.70 -15.89 9.89
N TYR A 450 -0.69 -16.76 9.76
CA TYR A 450 0.09 -16.99 8.56
C TYR A 450 0.11 -18.47 8.22
N LEU A 451 -0.19 -18.81 6.98
CA LEU A 451 -0.06 -20.15 6.42
C LEU A 451 0.79 -20.11 5.16
N ALA A 452 1.91 -20.83 5.17
CA ALA A 452 2.73 -21.08 3.99
C ALA A 452 2.63 -22.56 3.58
N GLU A 453 2.34 -22.80 2.30
CA GLU A 453 2.18 -24.14 1.73
C GLU A 453 3.08 -24.36 0.53
N ASP A 454 3.44 -25.62 0.30
CA ASP A 454 3.99 -26.11 -0.97
C ASP A 454 5.19 -25.29 -1.50
N GLY A 455 6.10 -24.90 -0.61
CA GLY A 455 7.30 -24.14 -0.93
C GLY A 455 7.15 -22.61 -0.88
N ALA A 456 5.94 -22.11 -0.58
CA ALA A 456 5.70 -20.68 -0.38
C ALA A 456 6.51 -20.12 0.80
N GLN A 457 6.83 -18.83 0.74
CA GLN A 457 7.62 -18.14 1.76
C GLN A 457 6.85 -16.94 2.32
N ILE A 458 6.71 -16.86 3.64
CA ILE A 458 6.18 -15.67 4.33
C ILE A 458 7.28 -15.12 5.23
N HIS A 459 7.74 -13.91 4.96
CA HIS A 459 8.70 -13.19 5.77
C HIS A 459 7.99 -12.08 6.53
N VAL A 460 8.06 -12.11 7.86
CA VAL A 460 7.46 -11.09 8.71
C VAL A 460 8.55 -10.42 9.51
N ARG A 461 8.88 -9.17 9.18
CA ARG A 461 9.83 -8.33 9.91
C ARG A 461 9.07 -7.25 10.64
N SER A 462 9.23 -7.17 11.95
CA SER A 462 8.59 -6.10 12.69
C SER A 462 9.48 -5.61 13.81
N ARG A 463 9.76 -4.30 13.76
CA ARG A 463 10.34 -3.58 14.89
C ARG A 463 9.31 -3.56 16.01
N GLY A 464 9.40 -4.52 16.94
CA GLY A 464 8.48 -4.63 18.08
C GLY A 464 7.22 -5.46 17.81
N PHE A 465 7.32 -6.46 16.92
CA PHE A 465 6.25 -7.36 16.45
C PHE A 465 5.13 -7.70 17.44
N MET A 466 5.47 -7.92 18.71
CA MET A 466 4.55 -8.48 19.69
C MET A 466 3.72 -7.43 20.45
N ALA A 467 3.94 -6.12 20.25
CA ALA A 467 3.21 -5.10 21.01
C ALA A 467 1.72 -4.95 20.62
N ARG A 468 1.31 -5.45 19.45
CA ARG A 468 -0.06 -5.23 18.90
C ARG A 468 -0.67 -6.39 18.14
N ALA A 469 -0.08 -7.58 18.21
CA ALA A 469 -0.70 -8.79 17.70
C ALA A 469 -1.73 -9.28 18.74
N GLN A 470 -3.00 -9.30 18.38
CA GLN A 470 -4.07 -9.78 19.26
C GLN A 470 -4.76 -10.96 18.58
N LEU A 471 -4.52 -12.17 19.09
CA LEU A 471 -5.24 -13.37 18.69
C LEU A 471 -6.52 -13.46 19.54
N LEU A 472 -7.59 -12.85 19.07
CA LEU A 472 -8.88 -12.86 19.78
C LEU A 472 -9.79 -13.93 19.18
N GLY A 473 -9.53 -15.20 19.49
CA GLY A 473 -10.40 -16.31 19.10
C GLY A 473 -10.56 -17.28 20.26
N GLY A 474 -11.81 -17.57 20.66
CA GLY A 474 -12.15 -18.54 21.72
C GLY A 474 -11.88 -20.00 21.37
N SER A 475 -11.06 -20.27 20.35
CA SER A 475 -10.58 -21.60 19.99
C SER A 475 -9.16 -21.76 20.56
N PRO A 476 -8.91 -22.73 21.46
CA PRO A 476 -7.57 -23.08 21.95
C PRO A 476 -6.56 -23.51 20.86
N ARG A 477 -6.90 -23.38 19.57
CA ARG A 477 -6.16 -23.94 18.43
C ARG A 477 -5.72 -22.91 17.38
N ALA A 478 -5.94 -21.61 17.60
CA ALA A 478 -5.45 -20.58 16.69
C ALA A 478 -3.92 -20.49 16.81
N ALA A 479 -3.20 -21.11 15.86
CA ALA A 479 -1.75 -21.07 15.83
C ALA A 479 -1.27 -19.71 15.30
N PHE A 480 -0.15 -19.20 15.78
CA PHE A 480 0.37 -17.96 15.21
C PHE A 480 0.79 -18.14 13.74
N ALA A 481 1.54 -19.20 13.45
CA ALA A 481 2.04 -19.49 12.12
C ALA A 481 1.94 -21.00 11.85
N ARG A 482 1.67 -21.38 10.59
CA ARG A 482 1.70 -22.78 10.13
C ARG A 482 2.44 -22.88 8.80
N ALA A 483 3.33 -23.85 8.71
CA ALA A 483 3.94 -24.28 7.46
C ALA A 483 3.52 -25.73 7.21
N ARG A 484 3.00 -26.04 6.02
CA ARG A 484 2.59 -27.42 5.69
C ARG A 484 2.91 -27.81 4.25
N ARG A 485 2.70 -29.09 3.99
CA ARG A 485 2.68 -29.70 2.66
C ARG A 485 1.23 -30.06 2.34
N SER A 486 0.72 -29.61 1.20
CA SER A 486 -0.62 -29.92 0.69
C SER A 486 -0.56 -30.66 -0.65
N GLY A 487 0.50 -30.47 -1.43
CA GLY A 487 0.68 -31.13 -2.72
C GLY A 487 2.10 -31.14 -3.30
N SER A 488 3.07 -30.42 -2.72
CA SER A 488 4.48 -30.46 -3.17
C SER A 488 5.42 -31.14 -2.17
N ASP A 489 6.60 -31.57 -2.66
CA ASP A 489 7.64 -32.20 -1.82
C ASP A 489 8.29 -31.20 -0.83
N THR A 490 8.15 -29.90 -1.07
CA THR A 490 8.77 -28.83 -0.28
C THR A 490 7.74 -28.20 0.65
N PRO A 491 7.91 -28.25 1.99
CA PRO A 491 7.02 -27.55 2.90
C PRO A 491 7.14 -26.03 2.71
N GLY A 492 6.07 -25.28 2.96
CA GLY A 492 6.16 -23.83 3.06
C GLY A 492 7.16 -23.40 4.15
N ARG A 493 7.61 -22.14 4.10
CA ARG A 493 8.54 -21.54 5.06
C ARG A 493 7.98 -20.23 5.60
N ILE A 494 8.01 -20.06 6.91
CA ILE A 494 7.70 -18.79 7.56
C ILE A 494 8.96 -18.32 8.28
N VAL A 495 9.39 -17.09 7.99
CA VAL A 495 10.54 -16.45 8.63
C VAL A 495 10.02 -15.26 9.43
N LEU A 496 10.11 -15.35 10.75
CA LEU A 496 9.77 -14.26 11.65
C LEU A 496 11.06 -13.51 11.99
N GLY A 497 11.33 -12.43 11.26
CA GLY A 497 12.47 -11.56 11.49
C GLY A 497 12.34 -10.79 12.82
N ASP A 498 13.47 -10.51 13.45
CA ASP A 498 13.58 -9.80 14.73
C ASP A 498 13.00 -10.56 15.95
N LEU A 499 12.55 -11.81 15.78
CA LEU A 499 12.30 -12.69 16.92
C LEU A 499 13.61 -13.29 17.44
N PRO A 500 13.79 -13.39 18.77
CA PRO A 500 14.86 -14.18 19.35
C PRO A 500 14.78 -15.64 18.84
N THR A 501 15.84 -16.20 18.29
CA THR A 501 15.80 -17.58 17.80
C THR A 501 15.87 -18.56 18.98
N PHE A 502 14.93 -19.50 19.11
CA PHE A 502 15.07 -20.66 19.99
C PHE A 502 15.68 -21.82 19.21
N TRP A 503 16.54 -22.58 19.89
CA TRP A 503 17.30 -23.67 19.32
C TRP A 503 17.01 -24.93 20.11
N ASP A 504 16.71 -26.02 19.41
CA ASP A 504 16.61 -27.32 20.07
C ASP A 504 17.99 -27.81 20.56
N GLU A 505 17.98 -28.98 21.21
CA GLU A 505 19.16 -29.70 21.68
C GLU A 505 20.20 -29.99 20.58
N ASN A 506 19.81 -29.98 19.30
CA ASN A 506 20.70 -30.22 18.17
C ASN A 506 21.27 -28.93 17.56
N GLY A 507 20.91 -27.76 18.12
CA GLY A 507 21.28 -26.49 17.54
C GLY A 507 20.57 -26.24 16.21
N LEU A 508 19.33 -26.72 16.04
CA LEU A 508 18.43 -26.36 14.95
C LEU A 508 17.35 -25.39 15.44
N GLU A 509 16.90 -24.47 14.57
CA GLU A 509 15.82 -23.53 14.91
C GLU A 509 14.53 -24.31 15.23
N SER A 510 14.06 -24.19 16.47
CA SER A 510 12.91 -24.96 16.95
C SER A 510 11.67 -24.08 17.05
N MET A 511 10.81 -24.14 16.03
CA MET A 511 9.49 -23.49 16.10
C MET A 511 8.57 -24.16 17.12
N SER A 512 8.75 -25.45 17.40
CA SER A 512 7.99 -26.17 18.42
C SER A 512 8.26 -25.66 19.83
N GLU A 513 9.49 -25.27 20.15
CA GLU A 513 9.83 -24.69 21.46
C GLU A 513 9.29 -23.27 21.60
N TRP A 514 9.34 -22.47 20.53
CA TRP A 514 8.66 -21.17 20.45
C TRP A 514 7.15 -21.30 20.70
N LEU A 515 6.50 -22.26 20.01
CA LEU A 515 5.07 -22.52 20.17
C LEU A 515 4.74 -22.96 21.59
N SER A 516 5.55 -23.85 22.18
CA SER A 516 5.37 -24.31 23.57
C SER A 516 5.60 -23.21 24.61
N LEU A 517 6.48 -22.23 24.33
CA LEU A 517 6.67 -21.04 25.17
C LEU A 517 5.43 -20.12 25.12
N ILE A 518 4.80 -20.02 23.94
CA ILE A 518 3.57 -19.25 23.72
C ILE A 518 2.32 -20.00 24.25
N GLU A 519 2.30 -21.34 24.14
CA GLU A 519 1.20 -22.24 24.52
C GLU A 519 1.22 -22.64 26.00
N CYS A 520 2.28 -22.29 26.74
CA CYS A 520 2.35 -22.47 28.18
C CYS A 520 1.09 -21.89 28.85
N GLU A 521 0.28 -22.76 29.48
CA GLU A 521 -1.01 -22.44 30.08
C GLU A 521 -0.95 -21.10 30.84
N GLY A 522 -1.58 -20.10 30.23
CA GLY A 522 -1.80 -18.80 30.81
C GLY A 522 -1.02 -17.61 30.22
N ALA A 523 -0.21 -17.74 29.18
CA ALA A 523 0.17 -16.55 28.40
C ALA A 523 -1.05 -16.08 27.57
N PRO A 524 -1.71 -14.94 27.87
CA PRO A 524 -2.86 -14.51 27.08
C PRO A 524 -2.38 -14.15 25.66
N ALA A 525 -2.72 -14.96 24.66
CA ALA A 525 -2.81 -14.58 23.25
C ALA A 525 -1.63 -13.76 22.64
N GLY A 526 -0.39 -13.94 23.12
CA GLY A 526 0.83 -13.33 22.56
C GLY A 526 1.87 -12.99 23.63
N LEU A 527 3.13 -13.39 23.40
CA LEU A 527 4.25 -13.04 24.27
C LEU A 527 4.72 -11.60 23.93
N ALA A 528 4.05 -10.58 24.46
CA ALA A 528 4.41 -9.18 24.22
C ALA A 528 5.73 -8.77 24.93
N VAL A 529 6.88 -9.12 24.37
CA VAL A 529 8.18 -8.61 24.83
C VAL A 529 8.36 -7.17 24.31
N SER A 530 7.82 -6.19 25.03
CA SER A 530 8.26 -4.80 24.85
C SER A 530 9.54 -4.60 25.67
N PRO A 531 10.61 -3.99 25.12
CA PRO A 531 11.77 -3.56 25.91
C PRO A 531 11.37 -2.66 27.09
N GLU A 532 10.28 -1.90 26.94
CA GLU A 532 9.72 -1.03 27.98
C GLU A 532 9.01 -1.81 29.10
N ARG A 533 8.74 -3.10 28.89
CA ARG A 533 8.09 -4.02 29.85
C ARG A 533 9.05 -5.07 30.41
N LEU A 534 10.36 -4.85 30.25
CA LEU A 534 11.38 -5.67 30.87
C LEU A 534 11.66 -5.14 32.27
N ARG A 535 11.20 -5.87 33.29
CA ARG A 535 11.53 -5.56 34.68
C ARG A 535 12.83 -6.27 35.04
N LYS A 536 13.90 -5.52 35.28
CA LYS A 536 15.16 -6.12 35.74
C LYS A 536 14.96 -6.76 37.12
N VAL A 537 15.05 -8.08 37.21
CA VAL A 537 14.82 -8.84 38.45
C VAL A 537 16.12 -9.27 39.13
N ALA A 538 17.21 -9.40 38.37
CA ALA A 538 18.51 -9.72 38.93
C ALA A 538 19.67 -9.13 38.11
N VAL A 539 20.77 -8.86 38.80
CA VAL A 539 22.11 -8.76 38.22
C VAL A 539 22.84 -10.01 38.65
N ALA A 540 22.98 -10.96 37.74
CA ALA A 540 23.66 -12.22 38.01
C ALA A 540 25.19 -12.00 38.02
N MET A 541 25.67 -11.04 37.22
CA MET A 541 27.07 -10.61 37.17
C MET A 541 27.14 -9.12 36.77
N ASP A 542 27.96 -8.33 37.44
CA ASP A 542 28.17 -6.88 37.19
C ASP A 542 29.59 -6.54 36.70
N GLY A 543 30.39 -7.57 36.38
CA GLY A 543 31.76 -7.45 35.90
C GLY A 543 32.80 -7.13 36.98
N GLY A 544 32.40 -6.90 38.24
CA GLY A 544 33.31 -6.48 39.31
C GLY A 544 33.96 -7.62 40.11
N SER A 545 33.54 -8.88 39.91
CA SER A 545 33.99 -10.02 40.71
C SER A 545 33.85 -11.35 39.96
N THR A 546 34.80 -12.26 40.18
CA THR A 546 34.74 -13.66 39.72
C THR A 546 34.19 -14.64 40.76
N ALA A 547 33.76 -14.13 41.93
CA ALA A 547 33.25 -14.97 43.01
C ALA A 547 31.99 -15.75 42.57
N GLY A 548 31.95 -17.05 42.86
CA GLY A 548 30.84 -17.93 42.48
C GLY A 548 30.87 -18.42 41.03
N MET A 549 31.86 -18.03 40.23
CA MET A 549 32.01 -18.52 38.86
C MET A 549 32.76 -19.85 38.83
N THR A 550 32.26 -20.78 38.01
CA THR A 550 33.01 -22.01 37.65
C THR A 550 33.48 -21.90 36.21
N VAL A 551 34.79 -22.00 36.00
CA VAL A 551 35.41 -21.89 34.68
C VAL A 551 35.71 -23.28 34.14
N SER A 552 35.47 -23.48 32.84
CA SER A 552 35.86 -24.69 32.11
C SER A 552 36.74 -24.28 30.95
N ALA A 553 37.99 -24.74 30.97
CA ALA A 553 39.07 -24.37 30.04
C ALA A 553 39.36 -22.86 29.99
N GLY A 554 40.62 -22.45 30.19
CA GLY A 554 41.00 -21.03 30.22
C GLY A 554 41.02 -20.40 31.61
N THR A 555 41.09 -19.07 31.65
CA THR A 555 41.17 -18.28 32.89
C THR A 555 40.13 -17.18 32.92
N VAL A 556 39.65 -16.82 34.13
CA VAL A 556 38.82 -15.64 34.34
C VAL A 556 39.51 -14.67 35.28
N SER A 557 39.43 -13.39 34.96
CA SER A 557 39.89 -12.30 35.81
C SER A 557 38.95 -11.10 35.68
N VAL A 558 39.01 -10.20 36.66
CA VAL A 558 38.34 -8.90 36.55
C VAL A 558 39.27 -7.96 35.81
N ASP A 559 38.78 -7.37 34.72
CA ASP A 559 39.44 -6.29 34.00
C ASP A 559 38.83 -4.95 34.41
N ALA A 560 39.66 -4.07 34.94
CA ALA A 560 39.26 -2.74 35.41
C ALA A 560 39.48 -1.64 34.35
N ASP A 561 40.03 -1.97 33.17
CA ASP A 561 40.25 -1.01 32.10
C ASP A 561 38.91 -0.40 31.65
N PRO A 562 38.75 0.94 31.71
CA PRO A 562 37.54 1.61 31.21
C PRO A 562 37.22 1.31 29.75
N ALA A 563 38.20 0.96 28.91
CA ALA A 563 37.95 0.56 27.52
C ALA A 563 37.21 -0.78 27.45
N ASN A 564 37.40 -1.67 28.42
CA ASN A 564 36.89 -3.05 28.40
C ASN A 564 35.59 -3.24 29.19
N ARG A 565 34.93 -2.16 29.61
CA ARG A 565 33.63 -2.19 30.30
C ARG A 565 32.66 -1.15 29.75
N LEU A 566 31.38 -1.45 29.76
CA LEU A 566 30.27 -0.53 29.50
C LEU A 566 29.65 -0.01 30.79
N THR A 567 29.50 -0.90 31.77
CA THR A 567 28.77 -0.64 33.01
C THR A 567 29.55 -1.17 34.22
N GLY A 568 29.09 -0.82 35.43
CA GLY A 568 29.61 -1.42 36.67
C GLY A 568 31.05 -1.06 37.04
N ALA A 569 31.67 -1.96 37.82
CA ALA A 569 33.00 -1.77 38.40
C ALA A 569 34.14 -2.35 37.55
N GLY A 570 33.84 -3.19 36.56
CA GLY A 570 34.81 -3.89 35.71
C GLY A 570 34.11 -4.73 34.64
N SER A 571 34.86 -5.57 33.94
CA SER A 571 34.32 -6.67 33.13
C SER A 571 35.02 -7.98 33.46
N ILE A 572 34.36 -9.10 33.22
CA ILE A 572 34.98 -10.41 33.34
C ILE A 572 35.74 -10.71 32.07
N ARG A 573 37.06 -10.71 32.18
CA ARG A 573 37.98 -11.17 31.13
C ARG A 573 38.05 -12.69 31.19
N LEU A 574 37.45 -13.34 30.19
CA LEU A 574 37.54 -14.78 29.94
C LEU A 574 38.55 -15.01 28.82
N GLU A 575 39.67 -15.68 29.14
CA GLU A 575 40.78 -15.90 28.21
C GLU A 575 40.94 -17.39 27.91
N GLY A 576 40.99 -17.71 26.61
CA GLY A 576 41.20 -19.06 26.11
C GLY A 576 42.52 -19.65 26.62
N GLY A 577 42.50 -20.88 27.10
CA GLY A 577 43.70 -21.55 27.63
C GLY A 577 44.58 -22.22 26.58
N GLY A 578 44.29 -22.01 25.28
CA GLY A 578 44.93 -22.74 24.20
C GLY A 578 44.70 -24.27 24.28
N GLN A 579 43.56 -24.72 24.80
CA GLN A 579 43.20 -26.14 24.95
C GLN A 579 42.04 -26.54 24.02
N SER A 580 41.87 -27.83 23.74
CA SER A 580 40.82 -28.40 22.90
C SER A 580 39.41 -28.42 23.52
N ALA A 581 39.20 -27.71 24.63
CA ALA A 581 37.92 -27.68 25.34
C ALA A 581 37.30 -26.28 25.28
N ALA A 582 35.98 -26.23 25.17
CA ALA A 582 35.21 -25.00 25.13
C ALA A 582 35.49 -24.11 26.36
N THR A 583 36.07 -22.93 26.12
CA THR A 583 36.37 -21.95 27.15
C THR A 583 35.07 -21.25 27.58
N SER A 584 34.70 -21.40 28.85
CA SER A 584 33.42 -20.91 29.37
C SER A 584 33.47 -20.57 30.84
N PHE A 585 32.58 -19.69 31.28
CA PHE A 585 32.24 -19.56 32.70
C PHE A 585 30.76 -19.88 32.94
N ARG A 586 30.50 -20.40 34.14
CA ARG A 586 29.18 -20.73 34.66
C ARG A 586 28.91 -19.89 35.89
N LEU A 587 27.72 -19.35 35.98
CA LEU A 587 27.21 -18.63 37.14
C LEU A 587 25.87 -19.23 37.56
N ASP A 588 25.78 -19.62 38.82
CA ASP A 588 24.54 -20.10 39.42
C ASP A 588 23.72 -18.90 39.93
N TRP A 589 22.49 -18.79 39.47
CA TRP A 589 21.51 -17.81 39.93
C TRP A 589 20.34 -18.53 40.60
N THR A 590 20.04 -18.20 41.85
CA THR A 590 18.87 -18.73 42.55
C THR A 590 17.62 -17.96 42.12
N VAL A 591 16.73 -18.63 41.40
CA VAL A 591 15.41 -18.12 41.04
C VAL A 591 14.52 -18.04 42.29
N PRO A 592 14.07 -16.83 42.68
CA PRO A 592 13.15 -16.67 43.78
C PRO A 592 11.78 -17.32 43.48
N ALA A 593 11.10 -17.81 44.52
CA ALA A 593 9.78 -18.45 44.38
C ALA A 593 8.72 -17.60 43.65
N HIS A 594 8.81 -16.28 43.73
CA HIS A 594 7.85 -15.39 43.06
C HIS A 594 8.07 -15.25 41.54
N LEU A 595 9.13 -15.85 40.98
CA LEU A 595 9.38 -15.93 39.54
C LEU A 595 9.05 -17.32 38.97
N GLU A 596 8.56 -18.25 39.79
CA GLU A 596 8.08 -19.55 39.31
C GLU A 596 6.88 -19.36 38.36
N GLY A 597 6.96 -19.98 37.19
CA GLY A 597 5.98 -19.82 36.11
C GLY A 597 6.18 -18.58 35.23
N HIS A 598 7.10 -17.66 35.57
CA HIS A 598 7.33 -16.45 34.80
C HIS A 598 8.24 -16.69 33.59
N ALA A 599 8.00 -15.91 32.52
CA ALA A 599 8.90 -15.81 31.38
C ALA A 599 9.99 -14.77 31.67
N LEU A 600 11.24 -15.18 31.48
CA LEU A 600 12.44 -14.40 31.78
C LEU A 600 13.31 -14.26 30.53
N MET A 601 14.16 -13.24 30.54
CA MET A 601 15.24 -13.03 29.60
C MET A 601 16.54 -12.83 30.39
N ALA A 602 17.52 -13.71 30.21
CA ALA A 602 18.88 -13.46 30.63
C ALA A 602 19.64 -12.77 29.50
N LEU A 603 20.36 -11.70 29.78
CA LEU A 603 21.11 -10.91 28.80
C LEU A 603 22.56 -10.81 29.25
N ALA A 604 23.47 -11.35 28.45
CA ALA A 604 24.90 -11.10 28.58
C ALA A 604 25.34 -10.02 27.59
N ILE A 605 26.20 -9.10 28.05
CA ILE A 605 26.81 -8.07 27.21
C ILE A 605 28.31 -8.34 27.17
N ALA A 606 28.85 -8.59 25.98
CA ALA A 606 30.25 -8.95 25.83
C ALA A 606 30.91 -8.28 24.62
N ARG A 607 32.22 -8.11 24.68
CA ARG A 607 33.07 -7.77 23.54
C ARG A 607 34.24 -8.74 23.46
N PHE A 608 34.89 -8.81 22.31
CA PHE A 608 35.91 -9.81 22.02
C PHE A 608 37.20 -9.17 21.54
N GLY A 609 38.31 -9.82 21.81
CA GLY A 609 39.64 -9.44 21.34
C GLY A 609 40.44 -10.67 20.97
N GLN A 610 41.33 -10.47 20.02
CA GLN A 610 42.25 -11.50 19.56
C GLN A 610 43.57 -11.38 20.33
N THR A 611 44.07 -12.47 20.90
CA THR A 611 45.45 -12.55 21.40
C THR A 611 46.29 -13.28 20.37
N GLY A 612 47.34 -12.64 19.85
CA GLY A 612 48.22 -13.23 18.84
C GLY A 612 47.93 -12.82 17.39
N ALA A 613 48.64 -13.48 16.46
CA ALA A 613 48.82 -12.99 15.09
C ALA A 613 47.65 -13.33 14.13
N ASP A 614 46.98 -14.48 14.20
CA ASP A 614 45.89 -14.76 13.25
C ASP A 614 44.75 -15.50 13.95
N TRP A 615 43.50 -15.11 13.67
CA TRP A 615 42.33 -15.96 13.87
C TRP A 615 42.58 -17.14 12.94
N GLY A 616 43.25 -18.19 13.42
CA GLY A 616 43.96 -19.16 12.59
C GLY A 616 43.23 -19.41 11.28
N GLY A 617 43.81 -19.00 10.15
CA GLY A 617 43.10 -18.81 8.86
C GLY A 617 42.41 -20.05 8.27
N ALA A 618 42.43 -21.19 8.98
CA ALA A 618 41.73 -22.42 8.68
C ALA A 618 40.51 -22.73 9.61
N LEU A 619 40.31 -21.98 10.70
CA LEU A 619 39.46 -22.41 11.83
C LEU A 619 38.21 -21.54 12.09
N GLY A 620 38.08 -20.40 11.41
CA GLY A 620 36.91 -19.51 11.50
C GLY A 620 36.94 -18.55 12.70
N ALA A 621 36.02 -17.58 12.68
CA ALA A 621 35.81 -16.61 13.76
C ALA A 621 35.25 -17.31 15.03
N PRO A 622 35.39 -16.71 16.23
CA PRO A 622 34.90 -17.34 17.45
C PRO A 622 33.37 -17.40 17.37
N THR A 623 32.79 -18.40 18.02
CA THR A 623 31.34 -18.61 18.00
C THR A 623 30.76 -18.52 19.41
N PRO A 624 30.82 -17.33 20.05
CA PRO A 624 30.36 -17.18 21.41
C PRO A 624 28.87 -17.52 21.53
N ARG A 625 28.50 -18.17 22.64
CA ARG A 625 27.12 -18.54 22.96
C ARG A 625 26.83 -18.26 24.42
N PHE A 626 25.67 -17.68 24.71
CA PHE A 626 25.13 -17.59 26.06
C PHE A 626 23.95 -18.56 26.19
N ARG A 627 23.83 -19.26 27.32
CA ARG A 627 22.75 -20.24 27.55
C ARG A 627 22.31 -20.30 29.01
N VAL A 628 21.12 -20.86 29.24
CA VAL A 628 20.61 -21.22 30.57
C VAL A 628 20.46 -22.74 30.65
N GLU A 629 21.01 -23.34 31.72
CA GLU A 629 20.97 -24.78 31.99
C GLU A 629 20.60 -25.07 33.45
N ASP A 630 20.25 -26.32 33.77
CA ASP A 630 20.07 -26.83 35.14
C ASP A 630 21.43 -26.91 35.88
N PRO A 631 21.49 -26.74 37.22
CA PRO A 631 22.70 -26.91 38.04
C PRO A 631 23.48 -28.23 37.87
N ALA A 632 22.81 -29.32 37.49
CA ALA A 632 23.42 -30.61 37.16
C ALA A 632 24.11 -30.59 35.78
N GLY A 633 24.03 -29.49 35.04
CA GLY A 633 24.46 -29.40 33.65
C GLY A 633 23.68 -30.33 32.72
N GLN A 634 22.56 -30.88 33.21
CA GLN A 634 21.73 -31.82 32.49
C GLN A 634 20.75 -31.04 31.60
N GLN A 635 20.63 -31.50 30.36
CA GLN A 635 19.79 -30.91 29.32
C GLN A 635 18.29 -31.26 29.48
N SER A 636 17.89 -31.88 30.60
CA SER A 636 16.56 -32.49 30.79
C SER A 636 15.92 -32.20 32.16
N GLY A 637 16.46 -31.24 32.91
CA GLY A 637 15.94 -30.86 34.22
C GLY A 637 14.60 -30.12 34.14
N ALA A 638 13.60 -30.58 34.91
CA ALA A 638 12.21 -30.07 34.93
C ALA A 638 12.03 -28.63 35.48
N GLY A 639 13.10 -27.83 35.55
CA GLY A 639 13.10 -26.51 36.18
C GLY A 639 13.04 -25.34 35.20
N ILE A 640 13.45 -25.52 33.94
CA ILE A 640 13.54 -24.45 32.93
C ILE A 640 12.96 -24.90 31.58
N PHE A 641 12.33 -23.98 30.87
CA PHE A 641 11.75 -24.21 29.55
C PHE A 641 12.12 -23.08 28.54
N PRO A 642 12.59 -23.38 27.32
CA PRO A 642 12.97 -24.70 26.88
C PRO A 642 14.12 -25.23 27.73
N TRP A 643 14.24 -26.55 27.79
CA TRP A 643 15.31 -27.23 28.50
C TRP A 643 16.73 -26.89 27.97
N TRP A 644 16.78 -26.19 26.84
CA TRP A 644 17.96 -25.71 26.13
C TRP A 644 17.71 -24.31 25.58
N ALA A 645 17.91 -23.29 26.41
CA ALA A 645 17.81 -21.91 25.98
C ALA A 645 19.21 -21.37 25.68
N ALA A 646 19.51 -21.07 24.41
CA ALA A 646 20.82 -20.56 24.00
C ALA A 646 20.73 -19.49 22.90
N THR A 647 21.69 -18.56 22.86
CA THR A 647 21.84 -17.62 21.74
C THR A 647 22.48 -18.27 20.53
N LEU A 648 22.21 -17.71 19.36
CA LEU A 648 22.99 -17.96 18.15
C LEU A 648 24.49 -17.77 18.41
N PRO A 649 25.35 -18.60 17.79
CA PRO A 649 26.71 -18.20 17.49
C PRO A 649 26.70 -16.82 16.82
N ALA A 650 27.24 -15.80 17.48
CA ALA A 650 27.44 -14.51 16.83
C ALA A 650 28.79 -14.57 16.08
N PRO A 651 28.82 -14.54 14.73
CA PRO A 651 30.08 -14.41 14.02
C PRO A 651 30.65 -13.03 14.33
N VAL A 652 31.63 -12.98 15.23
CA VAL A 652 32.29 -11.73 15.59
C VAL A 652 33.19 -11.35 14.40
N PRO A 653 32.96 -10.20 13.74
CA PRO A 653 33.79 -9.77 12.62
C PRO A 653 35.23 -9.69 13.11
N ALA A 654 36.15 -10.39 12.44
CA ALA A 654 37.56 -10.45 12.80
C ALA A 654 38.13 -9.02 12.86
N PRO A 655 38.29 -8.45 14.06
CA PRO A 655 39.00 -7.20 14.19
C PRO A 655 40.47 -7.61 14.00
N GLY A 656 41.14 -7.17 12.93
CA GLY A 656 42.52 -7.59 12.67
C GLY A 656 43.42 -7.47 13.90
N GLN A 657 44.53 -8.22 13.94
CA GLN A 657 45.45 -8.33 15.10
C GLN A 657 45.41 -7.19 16.13
N GLY A 658 45.05 -7.53 17.37
CA GLY A 658 45.03 -6.58 18.49
C GLY A 658 43.85 -5.60 18.50
N ALA A 659 42.99 -5.61 17.48
CA ALA A 659 41.74 -4.88 17.52
C ALA A 659 40.69 -5.65 18.33
N GLN A 660 39.82 -4.90 18.96
CA GLN A 660 38.70 -5.42 19.74
C GLN A 660 37.40 -5.20 18.95
N SER A 661 36.42 -6.07 19.13
CA SER A 661 35.10 -5.88 18.56
C SER A 661 34.36 -4.71 19.25
N GLY A 662 33.27 -4.26 18.63
CA GLY A 662 32.21 -3.55 19.34
C GLY A 662 31.56 -4.44 20.40
N TRP A 663 30.61 -3.87 21.16
CA TRP A 663 29.84 -4.61 22.15
C TRP A 663 28.69 -5.38 21.51
N TRP A 664 28.48 -6.60 21.99
CA TRP A 664 27.48 -7.55 21.52
C TRP A 664 26.54 -7.94 22.65
N TRP A 665 25.28 -8.19 22.28
CA TRP A 665 24.22 -8.57 23.21
C TRP A 665 23.81 -10.01 22.93
N PHE A 666 23.75 -10.80 23.99
CA PHE A 666 23.43 -12.23 23.95
C PHE A 666 22.18 -12.49 24.81
N PRO A 667 20.97 -12.25 24.28
CA PRO A 667 19.73 -12.50 25.01
C PRO A 667 19.32 -13.97 24.91
N VAL A 668 18.98 -14.58 26.05
CA VAL A 668 18.44 -15.93 26.16
C VAL A 668 17.10 -15.85 26.88
N PHE A 669 16.06 -16.35 26.24
CA PHE A 669 14.71 -16.38 26.78
C PHE A 669 14.43 -17.75 27.40
N PHE A 670 13.78 -17.78 28.56
CA PHE A 670 13.41 -19.03 29.22
C PHE A 670 12.25 -18.78 30.19
N LYS A 671 11.50 -19.83 30.51
CA LYS A 671 10.48 -19.85 31.55
C LYS A 671 11.00 -20.71 32.70
N VAL A 672 10.81 -20.25 33.92
CA VAL A 672 11.13 -21.06 35.09
C VAL A 672 9.89 -21.87 35.46
N GLN A 673 10.03 -23.19 35.49
CA GLN A 673 8.93 -24.09 35.86
C GLN A 673 8.82 -24.29 37.36
N THR A 674 9.95 -24.33 38.07
CA THR A 674 10.01 -24.47 39.53
C THR A 674 11.08 -23.54 40.09
N ALA A 675 10.82 -22.88 41.23
CA ALA A 675 11.84 -22.11 41.92
C ALA A 675 13.07 -23.00 42.26
N GLY A 676 14.27 -22.46 42.09
CA GLY A 676 15.49 -23.24 42.25
C GLY A 676 16.72 -22.52 41.72
N THR A 677 17.84 -23.21 41.61
CA THR A 677 19.02 -22.65 40.97
C THR A 677 18.94 -22.88 39.48
N VAL A 678 19.22 -21.85 38.68
CA VAL A 678 19.49 -21.96 37.25
C VAL A 678 20.92 -21.54 36.98
N ARG A 679 21.53 -22.14 35.99
CA ARG A 679 22.93 -21.88 35.64
C ARG A 679 23.00 -21.10 34.33
N LEU A 680 23.60 -19.93 34.40
CA LEU A 680 23.87 -19.06 33.25
C LEU A 680 25.28 -19.39 32.75
N VAL A 681 25.42 -19.74 31.47
CA VAL A 681 26.69 -20.16 30.89
C VAL A 681 27.04 -19.30 29.70
N PHE A 682 28.21 -18.67 29.76
CA PHE A 682 28.79 -17.98 28.63
C PHE A 682 29.95 -18.80 28.08
N ASN A 683 29.83 -19.24 26.83
CA ASN A 683 30.88 -19.92 26.08
C ASN A 683 31.53 -18.89 25.15
N LEU A 684 32.85 -18.74 25.26
CA LEU A 684 33.63 -17.94 24.32
C LEU A 684 33.72 -18.65 22.97
N ASP A 685 33.96 -19.96 22.99
CA ASP A 685 34.05 -20.78 21.79
C ASP A 685 33.44 -22.17 22.01
N THR A 686 32.92 -22.77 20.94
CA THR A 686 32.32 -24.11 20.92
C THR A 686 33.18 -25.15 20.20
N GLN A 687 34.31 -24.75 19.60
CA GLN A 687 35.18 -25.70 18.89
C GLN A 687 36.08 -26.50 19.83
N SER A 688 36.49 -27.68 19.34
CA SER A 688 37.41 -28.60 20.02
C SER A 688 38.89 -28.24 19.84
N GLN A 689 39.20 -27.00 19.43
CA GLN A 689 40.57 -26.55 19.19
C GLN A 689 40.84 -25.20 19.85
N ALA A 690 42.08 -25.06 20.28
CA ALA A 690 42.66 -23.97 21.04
C ALA A 690 42.62 -22.63 20.30
N LEU A 691 41.73 -21.72 20.68
CA LEU A 691 41.85 -20.30 20.33
C LEU A 691 42.36 -19.52 21.55
N ASP A 692 43.32 -18.62 21.32
CA ASP A 692 43.95 -17.75 22.33
C ASP A 692 43.12 -16.46 22.52
N ASP A 693 41.81 -16.52 22.29
CA ASP A 693 40.95 -15.34 22.26
C ASP A 693 40.51 -14.90 23.65
N VAL A 694 40.09 -13.64 23.74
CA VAL A 694 39.60 -13.02 24.97
C VAL A 694 38.18 -12.50 24.76
N ALA A 695 37.29 -12.80 25.70
CA ALA A 695 36.03 -12.07 25.88
C ALA A 695 36.09 -11.20 27.13
N TRP A 696 35.55 -9.99 27.03
CA TRP A 696 35.20 -9.16 28.17
C TRP A 696 33.69 -9.15 28.29
N VAL A 697 33.16 -9.83 29.30
CA VAL A 697 31.73 -9.85 29.61
C VAL A 697 31.46 -8.81 30.69
N ASP A 698 30.75 -7.77 30.30
CA ASP A 698 30.46 -6.61 31.16
C ASP A 698 29.45 -6.95 32.24
N SER A 699 28.29 -7.47 31.83
CA SER A 699 27.20 -7.80 32.74
C SER A 699 26.37 -8.98 32.25
N VAL A 700 25.80 -9.69 33.21
CA VAL A 700 24.75 -10.69 33.00
C VAL A 700 23.55 -10.27 33.85
N SER A 701 22.48 -9.82 33.20
CA SER A 701 21.26 -9.37 33.88
C SER A 701 20.09 -10.27 33.53
N VAL A 702 19.20 -10.49 34.48
CA VAL A 702 17.94 -11.21 34.26
C VAL A 702 16.79 -10.24 34.34
N PHE A 703 15.92 -10.29 33.34
CA PHE A 703 14.72 -9.49 33.21
C PHE A 703 13.52 -10.42 33.27
N GLU A 704 12.51 -10.03 34.03
CA GLU A 704 11.17 -10.57 33.89
C GLU A 704 10.49 -9.84 32.74
N ILE A 705 9.80 -10.61 31.91
CA ILE A 705 8.95 -10.11 30.85
C ILE A 705 7.58 -9.89 31.50
N GLU A 706 7.23 -8.63 31.80
CA GLU A 706 6.02 -8.33 32.60
C GLU A 706 4.73 -8.86 31.94
N GLY A 707 4.03 -9.72 32.69
CA GLY A 707 2.72 -10.28 32.36
C GLY A 707 2.28 -11.29 33.43
N ARG A 708 1.56 -10.83 34.47
CA ARG A 708 0.91 -11.71 35.45
C ARG A 708 -0.50 -12.07 34.96
N LEU A 709 -0.84 -13.35 35.08
CA LEU A 709 -2.15 -13.92 34.73
C LEU A 709 -3.39 -13.36 35.46
N PRO A 710 -3.36 -12.95 36.75
CA PRO A 710 -4.62 -12.64 37.45
C PRO A 710 -5.11 -11.20 37.35
N ASP A 711 -4.28 -10.22 36.97
CA ASP A 711 -4.63 -8.80 37.12
C ASP A 711 -5.27 -8.16 35.85
N LEU A 712 -5.66 -8.99 34.88
CA LEU A 712 -6.29 -8.59 33.60
C LEU A 712 -7.58 -9.37 33.28
N LEU A 713 -8.17 -10.03 34.29
CA LEU A 713 -9.59 -10.40 34.35
C LEU A 713 -10.29 -9.47 35.35
#